data_AF-A0A8H7NEZ9-F1
#
_entry.id   AF-A0A8H7NEZ9-F1
#
_cell.length_a   1.000
_cell.length_b   1.000
_cell.length_c   1.000
_cell.angle_alpha   90.00
_cell.angle_beta   90.00
_cell.angle_gamma   90.00
#
_symmetry.space_group_name_H-M   'P 1'
#
loop_
_entity.id
_entity.type
_entity.pdbx_description
1 polymer ?
#
loop_
_entity_poly.entity_id
_entity_poly.type
_entity_poly.pdbx_seq_one_letter_code
_entity_poly.pdbx_strand_id
1 'polypeptide(L)'
;MSSPRRSLDVAPGELITAQELFQFMKVKGSLLIIDIRSRQEFDDGHIMTTSIICIEPDILARENISCDDISESLVLSPNHEKQMFDKRHEFDLVVIYDESSRRLPSPPRSAEDMAIMSLHRALVHLSYGKELRQAPKLLKGGIDSWVDLLGPSSLQYTSESSSNTARLIHERGGSLSRRKSKYLVKPMKPDDVKAWQETLENDNLQTASSPNLYRSTEEFMRRFPAVSLEQESMTAPVARVEQPIHIEPPTRPPPPIPNRANQFGDLPAPPTRPAPAIPRPSHSGLAIGSAGNNNNTRQEVMEQPTPDNFRHYTGLSNPHNWCYANSVLQALLASESGKELLNSEWKQRYHVPKKKNEKSEQPQLMMQILSNLFHWMSAGNFKAMKAGTLMNYSRHVSNQARSDEVFGDHKQHDAQEFMSFVLTHLDDETNVYRDREGYPAAPKTSGQLLLQAAVQYWNNHLSYSSSLVDKYWRTIELSTVMCHSCQTRTYSWNTVDSINCSVGQGDTTLEKILSSHTQGNDLDDYRCDTCHANRRATQSFSYPRMPSVLCIVLKRFGHDGYGATKSLANITWDLNDLDMAPYFLHPSDCEYDGYIEDKAFTAPFRYECYAVVEHTGGSAQSGHYTAFVRDPRTHDPSAWLYCNDAYVDKVRMDNPNEKRRLFKDGNRVPYIAFFRRKGGS
;
A
#
# COMPACT_ATOMS: atom_id res chain seq x y z
N MET A 1 27.41 -16.45 -40.18
CA MET A 1 26.44 -16.11 -41.24
C MET A 1 25.05 -16.37 -40.70
N SER A 2 24.24 -15.34 -40.49
CA SER A 2 22.83 -15.52 -40.07
C SER A 2 21.97 -15.66 -41.32
N SER A 3 21.11 -16.68 -41.38
CA SER A 3 20.23 -16.91 -42.53
C SER A 3 19.23 -15.76 -42.69
N PRO A 4 18.95 -15.29 -43.93
CA PRO A 4 17.93 -14.28 -44.14
C PRO A 4 16.56 -14.85 -43.76
N ARG A 5 15.88 -14.22 -42.79
CA ARG A 5 14.46 -14.51 -42.53
C ARG A 5 13.69 -14.08 -43.78
N ARG A 6 12.90 -14.99 -44.36
CA ARG A 6 11.96 -14.64 -45.43
C ARG A 6 10.95 -13.66 -44.84
N SER A 7 10.91 -12.43 -45.37
CA SER A 7 9.80 -11.51 -45.13
C SER A 7 8.53 -12.15 -45.68
N LEU A 8 7.54 -12.34 -44.81
CA LEU A 8 6.23 -12.84 -45.23
C LEU A 8 5.43 -11.68 -45.81
N ASP A 9 5.07 -11.82 -47.09
CA ASP A 9 4.34 -10.81 -47.84
C ASP A 9 2.86 -10.88 -47.41
N VAL A 10 2.52 -10.14 -46.36
CA VAL A 10 1.13 -9.99 -45.90
C VAL A 10 0.45 -8.98 -46.82
N ALA A 11 -0.70 -9.35 -47.38
CA ALA A 11 -1.39 -8.52 -48.37
C ALA A 11 -1.60 -7.07 -47.88
N PRO A 12 -1.32 -6.04 -48.70
CA PRO A 12 -1.42 -4.65 -48.28
C PRO A 12 -2.87 -4.26 -47.97
N GLY A 13 -3.08 -3.61 -46.82
CA GLY A 13 -4.39 -3.12 -46.37
C GLY A 13 -4.63 -3.30 -44.87
N GLU A 14 -5.67 -2.64 -44.36
CA GLU A 14 -5.97 -2.50 -42.92
C GLU A 14 -6.71 -3.72 -42.33
N LEU A 15 -7.10 -4.70 -43.16
CA LEU A 15 -7.88 -5.88 -42.77
C LEU A 15 -7.09 -7.18 -42.95
N ILE A 16 -7.50 -8.21 -42.22
CA ILE A 16 -7.16 -9.62 -42.42
C ILE A 16 -8.41 -10.49 -42.28
N THR A 17 -8.57 -11.51 -43.10
CA THR A 17 -9.64 -12.51 -42.94
C THR A 17 -9.22 -13.62 -41.99
N ALA A 18 -10.18 -14.32 -41.37
CA ALA A 18 -9.89 -15.49 -40.53
C ALA A 18 -9.08 -16.57 -41.27
N GLN A 19 -9.29 -16.72 -42.60
CA GLN A 19 -8.53 -17.65 -43.43
C GLN A 19 -7.06 -17.25 -43.57
N GLU A 20 -6.78 -15.97 -43.81
CA GLU A 20 -5.42 -15.43 -43.90
C GLU A 20 -4.72 -15.47 -42.54
N LEU A 21 -5.42 -15.13 -41.45
CA LEU A 21 -4.91 -15.21 -40.08
C LEU A 21 -4.51 -16.67 -39.73
N PHE A 22 -5.38 -17.64 -40.02
CA PHE A 22 -5.11 -19.05 -39.79
C PHE A 22 -3.95 -19.59 -40.65
N GLN A 23 -3.80 -19.09 -41.88
CA GLN A 23 -2.62 -19.40 -42.70
C GLN A 23 -1.35 -18.79 -42.10
N PHE A 24 -1.39 -17.54 -41.64
CA PHE A 24 -0.25 -16.87 -41.00
C PHE A 24 0.20 -17.60 -39.72
N MET A 25 -0.75 -18.02 -38.87
CA MET A 25 -0.48 -18.81 -37.66
C MET A 25 0.20 -20.18 -37.93
N LYS A 26 0.04 -20.74 -39.13
CA LYS A 26 0.74 -21.98 -39.54
C LYS A 26 2.17 -21.74 -40.00
N VAL A 27 2.53 -20.51 -40.35
CA VAL A 27 3.90 -20.15 -40.73
C VAL A 27 4.65 -19.68 -39.47
N LYS A 28 5.96 -19.91 -39.42
CA LYS A 28 6.83 -19.49 -38.29
C LYS A 28 7.11 -17.97 -38.23
N GLY A 29 6.10 -17.14 -38.49
CA GLY A 29 6.13 -15.70 -38.22
C GLY A 29 5.85 -15.40 -36.75
N SER A 30 6.26 -14.23 -36.26
CA SER A 30 5.86 -13.74 -34.94
C SER A 30 4.59 -12.89 -35.05
N LEU A 31 3.52 -13.31 -34.38
CA LEU A 31 2.20 -12.70 -34.41
C LEU A 31 1.81 -12.26 -32.99
N LEU A 32 1.26 -11.06 -32.84
CA LEU A 32 0.55 -10.62 -31.63
C LEU A 32 -0.93 -10.43 -31.98
N ILE A 33 -1.82 -11.04 -31.20
CA ILE A 33 -3.27 -10.82 -31.31
C ILE A 33 -3.74 -9.99 -30.11
N ILE A 34 -4.60 -9.00 -30.36
CA ILE A 34 -5.19 -8.12 -29.36
C ILE A 34 -6.71 -8.28 -29.42
N ASP A 35 -7.28 -8.90 -28.39
CA ASP A 35 -8.73 -8.88 -28.16
C ASP A 35 -9.08 -7.55 -27.48
N ILE A 36 -10.07 -6.85 -28.02
CA ILE A 36 -10.55 -5.56 -27.48
C ILE A 36 -11.99 -5.62 -26.96
N ARG A 37 -12.50 -6.82 -26.68
CA ARG A 37 -13.76 -7.01 -25.95
C ARG A 37 -13.53 -6.88 -24.44
N SER A 38 -14.59 -6.95 -23.63
CA SER A 38 -14.43 -6.93 -22.17
C SER A 38 -13.61 -8.11 -21.67
N ARG A 39 -13.00 -8.00 -20.48
CA ARG A 39 -12.27 -9.12 -19.87
C ARG A 39 -13.13 -10.37 -19.72
N GLN A 40 -14.42 -10.20 -19.47
CA GLN A 40 -15.36 -11.31 -19.37
C GLN A 40 -15.53 -12.04 -20.71
N GLU A 41 -15.72 -11.32 -21.82
CA GLU A 41 -15.88 -11.92 -23.16
C GLU A 41 -14.59 -12.60 -23.66
N PHE A 42 -13.43 -12.06 -23.28
CA PHE A 42 -12.14 -12.72 -23.50
C PHE A 42 -12.04 -14.05 -22.72
N ASP A 43 -12.43 -14.05 -21.45
CA ASP A 43 -12.44 -15.24 -20.59
C ASP A 43 -13.44 -16.31 -21.05
N ASP A 44 -14.65 -15.86 -21.42
CA ASP A 44 -15.73 -16.69 -21.96
C ASP A 44 -15.45 -17.20 -23.40
N GLY A 45 -14.31 -16.81 -24.01
CA GLY A 45 -13.74 -17.46 -25.20
C GLY A 45 -12.96 -16.50 -26.11
N HIS A 46 -11.65 -16.73 -26.28
CA HIS A 46 -10.76 -15.96 -27.16
C HIS A 46 -10.01 -16.86 -28.16
N ILE A 47 -9.38 -16.27 -29.18
CA ILE A 47 -8.63 -17.01 -30.19
C ILE A 47 -7.42 -17.73 -29.56
N MET A 48 -7.39 -19.08 -29.63
CA MET A 48 -6.33 -19.89 -29.03
C MET A 48 -4.96 -19.63 -29.70
N THR A 49 -4.09 -18.86 -29.05
CA THR A 49 -2.69 -18.64 -29.46
C THR A 49 -1.80 -18.33 -28.24
N THR A 50 -0.49 -18.52 -28.37
CA THR A 50 0.48 -18.23 -27.29
C THR A 50 0.80 -16.74 -27.13
N SER A 51 0.38 -15.91 -28.08
CA SER A 51 0.71 -14.48 -28.17
C SER A 51 -0.55 -13.65 -28.34
N ILE A 52 -1.45 -13.74 -27.35
CA ILE A 52 -2.68 -12.95 -27.25
C ILE A 52 -2.68 -12.11 -25.98
N ILE A 53 -3.34 -10.96 -26.04
CA ILE A 53 -3.59 -10.05 -24.92
C ILE A 53 -5.02 -9.52 -24.99
N CYS A 54 -5.57 -9.09 -23.86
CA CYS A 54 -6.86 -8.42 -23.76
C CYS A 54 -6.63 -6.94 -23.37
N ILE A 55 -7.21 -6.01 -24.13
CA ILE A 55 -7.19 -4.58 -23.81
C ILE A 55 -8.63 -4.07 -23.77
N GLU A 56 -9.15 -3.88 -22.56
CA GLU A 56 -10.56 -3.56 -22.37
C GLU A 56 -10.97 -2.22 -23.03
N PRO A 57 -12.21 -2.13 -23.58
CA PRO A 57 -12.72 -0.91 -24.22
C PRO A 57 -12.57 0.36 -23.38
N ASP A 58 -12.74 0.27 -22.06
CA ASP A 58 -12.68 1.42 -21.14
C ASP A 58 -11.29 2.06 -21.07
N ILE A 59 -10.22 1.28 -21.27
CA ILE A 59 -8.86 1.83 -21.43
C ILE A 59 -8.80 2.67 -22.70
N LEU A 60 -9.39 2.15 -23.78
CA LEU A 60 -9.34 2.72 -25.13
C LEU A 60 -10.33 3.88 -25.35
N ALA A 61 -11.31 4.06 -24.47
CA ALA A 61 -12.28 5.15 -24.51
C ALA A 61 -11.69 6.53 -24.15
N ARG A 62 -10.44 6.57 -23.64
CA ARG A 62 -9.73 7.82 -23.27
C ARG A 62 -9.33 8.63 -24.51
N GLU A 63 -9.65 9.92 -24.53
CA GLU A 63 -9.28 10.81 -25.65
C GLU A 63 -7.76 10.89 -25.87
N ASN A 64 -7.33 10.70 -27.13
CA ASN A 64 -5.95 10.81 -27.59
C ASN A 64 -4.94 9.90 -26.85
N ILE A 65 -5.38 8.74 -26.36
CA ILE A 65 -4.53 7.78 -25.63
C ILE A 65 -3.30 7.33 -26.45
N SER A 66 -2.11 7.34 -25.85
CA SER A 66 -0.88 6.83 -26.46
C SER A 66 -0.64 5.35 -26.17
N CYS A 67 0.29 4.71 -26.87
CA CYS A 67 0.68 3.34 -26.51
C CYS A 67 1.39 3.23 -25.15
N ASP A 68 1.95 4.32 -24.62
CA ASP A 68 2.57 4.27 -23.30
C ASP A 68 1.49 4.38 -22.20
N ASP A 69 0.46 5.22 -22.39
CA ASP A 69 -0.75 5.23 -21.54
C ASP A 69 -1.44 3.86 -21.48
N ILE A 70 -1.55 3.16 -22.62
CA ILE A 70 -2.12 1.81 -22.68
C ILE A 70 -1.20 0.84 -21.90
N SER A 71 0.12 0.92 -22.07
CA SER A 71 1.07 0.06 -21.33
C SER A 71 1.04 0.31 -19.82
N GLU A 72 0.81 1.55 -19.37
CA GLU A 72 0.59 1.87 -17.95
C GLU A 72 -0.76 1.34 -17.45
N SER A 73 -1.81 1.39 -18.27
CA SER A 73 -3.14 0.89 -17.91
C SER A 73 -3.17 -0.65 -17.79
N LEU A 74 -2.38 -1.36 -18.60
CA LEU A 74 -2.19 -2.81 -18.53
C LEU A 74 -1.39 -3.30 -17.29
N VAL A 75 -1.13 -2.45 -16.30
CA VAL A 75 -0.55 -2.86 -15.01
C VAL A 75 -1.49 -3.74 -14.17
N LEU A 76 -2.80 -3.67 -14.42
CA LEU A 76 -3.82 -4.50 -13.77
C LEU A 76 -4.06 -5.83 -14.52
N SER A 77 -3.70 -5.90 -15.79
CA SER A 77 -3.72 -7.14 -16.57
C SER A 77 -2.58 -8.08 -16.16
N PRO A 78 -2.70 -9.40 -16.39
CA PRO A 78 -1.61 -10.35 -16.16
C PRO A 78 -0.26 -9.91 -16.74
N ASN A 79 0.80 -10.14 -15.96
CA ASN A 79 2.16 -9.71 -16.28
C ASN A 79 2.67 -10.10 -17.68
N HIS A 80 2.15 -11.19 -18.27
CA HIS A 80 2.53 -11.62 -19.61
C HIS A 80 1.93 -10.72 -20.72
N GLU A 81 0.73 -10.18 -20.50
CA GLU A 81 0.03 -9.32 -21.47
C GLU A 81 0.75 -7.97 -21.59
N LYS A 82 1.05 -7.32 -20.46
CA LYS A 82 1.84 -6.09 -20.43
C LYS A 82 3.21 -6.27 -21.11
N GLN A 83 3.90 -7.38 -20.82
CA GLN A 83 5.20 -7.68 -21.44
C GLN A 83 5.12 -7.87 -22.95
N MET A 84 4.05 -8.49 -23.47
CA MET A 84 3.83 -8.64 -24.91
C MET A 84 3.49 -7.30 -25.56
N PHE A 85 2.65 -6.48 -24.94
CA PHE A 85 2.32 -5.14 -25.46
C PHE A 85 3.51 -4.17 -25.44
N ASP A 86 4.36 -4.23 -24.42
CA ASP A 86 5.62 -3.47 -24.36
C ASP A 86 6.61 -3.86 -25.47
N LYS A 87 6.51 -5.10 -25.96
CA LYS A 87 7.31 -5.70 -27.04
C LYS A 87 6.60 -5.79 -28.39
N ARG A 88 5.44 -5.12 -28.56
CA ARG A 88 4.64 -5.11 -29.81
C ARG A 88 5.44 -4.91 -31.11
N HIS A 89 6.53 -4.13 -31.06
CA HIS A 89 7.44 -3.84 -32.17
C HIS A 89 8.42 -4.99 -32.54
N GLU A 90 8.58 -6.00 -31.67
CA GLU A 90 9.36 -7.20 -31.95
C GLU A 90 8.62 -8.17 -32.88
N PHE A 91 7.28 -8.14 -32.89
CA PHE A 91 6.42 -9.00 -33.70
C PHE A 91 6.40 -8.59 -35.18
N ASP A 92 6.26 -9.56 -36.07
CA ASP A 92 6.20 -9.34 -37.52
C ASP A 92 4.81 -8.81 -37.96
N LEU A 93 3.74 -9.18 -37.26
CA LEU A 93 2.38 -8.70 -37.47
C LEU A 93 1.62 -8.52 -36.14
N VAL A 94 0.81 -7.46 -36.05
CA VAL A 94 -0.16 -7.23 -34.97
C VAL A 94 -1.58 -7.27 -35.56
N VAL A 95 -2.46 -8.07 -34.95
CA VAL A 95 -3.87 -8.20 -35.35
C VAL A 95 -4.77 -7.82 -34.18
N ILE A 96 -5.80 -7.03 -34.44
CA ILE A 96 -6.80 -6.57 -33.48
C ILE A 96 -8.13 -7.25 -33.83
N TYR A 97 -8.94 -7.67 -32.86
CA TYR A 97 -10.31 -8.11 -33.11
C TYR A 97 -11.27 -7.75 -31.98
N ASP A 98 -12.52 -7.51 -32.36
CA ASP A 98 -13.70 -7.34 -31.53
C ASP A 98 -14.69 -8.50 -31.78
N GLU A 99 -15.95 -8.36 -31.37
CA GLU A 99 -16.94 -9.42 -31.60
C GLU A 99 -17.21 -9.67 -33.10
N SER A 100 -17.44 -8.61 -33.90
CA SER A 100 -17.92 -8.79 -35.29
C SER A 100 -17.56 -7.70 -36.33
N SER A 101 -16.67 -6.73 -36.05
CA SER A 101 -16.42 -5.61 -36.97
C SER A 101 -15.80 -6.01 -38.30
N ARG A 102 -16.39 -5.53 -39.40
CA ARG A 102 -16.00 -5.90 -40.78
C ARG A 102 -15.13 -4.86 -41.51
N ARG A 103 -14.85 -3.72 -40.87
CA ARG A 103 -14.06 -2.58 -41.38
C ARG A 103 -13.59 -1.71 -40.21
N LEU A 104 -12.53 -0.93 -40.39
CA LEU A 104 -12.24 0.17 -39.45
C LEU A 104 -13.38 1.21 -39.51
N PRO A 105 -13.98 1.61 -38.37
CA PRO A 105 -15.02 2.63 -38.33
C PRO A 105 -14.48 4.01 -38.70
N SER A 106 -15.22 4.78 -39.49
CA SER A 106 -14.92 6.20 -39.74
C SER A 106 -16.15 6.92 -40.34
N PRO A 107 -16.68 7.98 -39.68
CA PRO A 107 -16.46 8.35 -38.27
C PRO A 107 -17.02 7.27 -37.32
N PRO A 108 -16.58 7.25 -36.04
CA PRO A 108 -17.06 6.29 -35.05
C PRO A 108 -18.48 6.64 -34.59
N ARG A 109 -19.30 5.62 -34.31
CA ARG A 109 -20.73 5.74 -33.97
C ARG A 109 -21.11 5.10 -32.64
N SER A 110 -20.29 4.19 -32.11
CA SER A 110 -20.44 3.52 -30.81
C SER A 110 -19.18 3.69 -29.95
N ALA A 111 -19.25 3.25 -28.68
CA ALA A 111 -18.07 3.17 -27.81
C ALA A 111 -17.05 2.13 -28.33
N GLU A 112 -17.53 1.01 -28.89
CA GLU A 112 -16.70 -0.01 -29.56
C GLU A 112 -15.97 0.59 -30.77
N ASP A 113 -16.66 1.37 -31.61
CA ASP A 113 -16.04 2.07 -32.75
C ASP A 113 -14.93 3.02 -32.29
N MET A 114 -15.15 3.72 -31.16
CA MET A 114 -14.15 4.59 -30.53
C MET A 114 -12.95 3.80 -30.00
N ALA A 115 -13.17 2.62 -29.40
CA ALA A 115 -12.10 1.76 -28.90
C ALA A 115 -11.20 1.23 -30.04
N ILE A 116 -11.80 0.70 -31.11
CA ILE A 116 -11.10 0.26 -32.33
C ILE A 116 -10.25 1.41 -32.90
N MET A 117 -10.87 2.57 -33.10
CA MET A 117 -10.20 3.76 -33.66
C MET A 117 -9.05 4.25 -32.77
N SER A 118 -9.26 4.29 -31.44
CA SER A 118 -8.28 4.82 -30.50
C SER A 118 -7.07 3.91 -30.37
N LEU A 119 -7.26 2.58 -30.30
CA LEU A 119 -6.15 1.62 -30.34
C LEU A 119 -5.40 1.68 -31.68
N HIS A 120 -6.12 1.70 -32.82
CA HIS A 120 -5.49 1.79 -34.13
C HIS A 120 -4.66 3.07 -34.27
N ARG A 121 -5.22 4.22 -33.86
CA ARG A 121 -4.53 5.51 -33.84
C ARG A 121 -3.33 5.50 -32.89
N ALA A 122 -3.44 4.87 -31.72
CA ALA A 122 -2.33 4.74 -30.78
C ALA A 122 -1.16 3.97 -31.40
N LEU A 123 -1.44 2.79 -31.98
CA LEU A 123 -0.44 1.90 -32.58
C LEU A 123 0.23 2.50 -33.83
N VAL A 124 -0.51 3.26 -34.65
CA VAL A 124 0.00 3.83 -35.91
C VAL A 124 0.65 5.21 -35.72
N HIS A 125 0.12 6.05 -34.83
CA HIS A 125 0.50 7.48 -34.75
C HIS A 125 1.05 7.92 -33.39
N LEU A 126 0.87 7.15 -32.31
CA LEU A 126 1.26 7.52 -30.94
C LEU A 126 2.09 6.41 -30.25
N SER A 127 2.92 5.70 -31.03
CA SER A 127 3.83 4.63 -30.56
C SER A 127 5.30 5.08 -30.65
N TYR A 128 5.63 6.19 -30.01
CA TYR A 128 6.95 6.82 -30.05
C TYR A 128 8.07 5.84 -29.65
N GLY A 129 9.08 5.70 -30.52
CA GLY A 129 10.25 4.82 -30.27
C GLY A 129 9.95 3.30 -30.29
N LYS A 130 8.71 2.88 -30.56
CA LYS A 130 8.27 1.48 -30.64
C LYS A 130 7.31 1.29 -31.82
N GLU A 131 7.73 1.72 -33.02
CA GLU A 131 6.95 1.63 -34.25
C GLU A 131 6.76 0.14 -34.67
N LEU A 132 5.58 -0.20 -35.20
CA LEU A 132 5.31 -1.56 -35.66
C LEU A 132 5.95 -1.81 -37.03
N ARG A 133 6.38 -3.07 -37.27
CA ARG A 133 6.99 -3.48 -38.55
C ARG A 133 6.03 -3.44 -39.74
N GLN A 134 4.75 -3.63 -39.46
CA GLN A 134 3.63 -3.53 -40.38
C GLN A 134 2.50 -2.78 -39.66
N ALA A 135 1.65 -2.08 -40.41
CA ALA A 135 0.44 -1.49 -39.86
C ALA A 135 -0.43 -2.59 -39.21
N PRO A 136 -1.08 -2.33 -38.06
CA PRO A 136 -1.92 -3.31 -37.40
C PRO A 136 -3.15 -3.61 -38.28
N LYS A 137 -3.62 -4.85 -38.25
CA LYS A 137 -4.77 -5.28 -39.05
C LYS A 137 -5.97 -5.62 -38.18
N LEU A 138 -7.16 -5.18 -38.58
CA LEU A 138 -8.41 -5.63 -37.96
C LEU A 138 -8.85 -6.97 -38.56
N LEU A 139 -9.20 -7.94 -37.71
CA LEU A 139 -9.80 -9.20 -38.13
C LEU A 139 -11.22 -8.95 -38.66
N LYS A 140 -11.41 -9.19 -39.95
CA LYS A 140 -12.67 -8.93 -40.64
C LYS A 140 -13.76 -9.87 -40.14
N GLY A 141 -14.75 -9.30 -39.45
CA GLY A 141 -15.86 -10.03 -38.85
C GLY A 141 -15.55 -10.55 -37.45
N GLY A 142 -14.56 -9.97 -36.76
CA GLY A 142 -14.26 -10.24 -35.34
C GLY A 142 -14.01 -11.71 -35.02
N ILE A 143 -14.34 -12.11 -33.79
CA ILE A 143 -14.27 -13.50 -33.33
C ILE A 143 -15.35 -14.37 -33.99
N ASP A 144 -16.51 -13.81 -34.35
CA ASP A 144 -17.58 -14.51 -35.07
C ASP A 144 -17.04 -15.18 -36.34
N SER A 145 -16.29 -14.45 -37.18
CA SER A 145 -15.76 -14.99 -38.44
C SER A 145 -14.66 -16.03 -38.25
N TRP A 146 -14.00 -16.05 -37.08
CA TRP A 146 -13.06 -17.09 -36.67
C TRP A 146 -13.79 -18.37 -36.27
N VAL A 147 -14.86 -18.25 -35.47
CA VAL A 147 -15.72 -19.36 -35.05
C VAL A 147 -16.47 -19.96 -36.24
N ASP A 148 -16.99 -19.15 -37.17
CA ASP A 148 -17.60 -19.60 -38.42
C ASP A 148 -16.65 -20.47 -39.27
N LEU A 149 -15.35 -20.18 -39.24
CA LEU A 149 -14.34 -20.86 -40.06
C LEU A 149 -13.79 -22.14 -39.41
N LEU A 150 -13.54 -22.11 -38.10
CA LEU A 150 -12.79 -23.16 -37.38
C LEU A 150 -13.60 -23.88 -36.29
N GLY A 151 -14.83 -23.43 -36.04
CA GLY A 151 -15.75 -23.93 -35.02
C GLY A 151 -15.44 -23.41 -33.60
N PRO A 152 -16.40 -23.53 -32.65
CA PRO A 152 -16.22 -23.06 -31.27
C PRO A 152 -15.08 -23.74 -30.50
N SER A 153 -14.63 -24.92 -30.93
CA SER A 153 -13.46 -25.63 -30.39
C SER A 153 -12.11 -25.00 -30.78
N SER A 154 -12.11 -23.94 -31.58
CA SER A 154 -10.92 -23.13 -31.88
C SER A 154 -10.68 -22.00 -30.86
N LEU A 155 -11.61 -21.81 -29.92
CA LEU A 155 -11.48 -20.86 -28.83
C LEU A 155 -10.83 -21.48 -27.61
N GLN A 156 -10.06 -20.67 -26.90
CA GLN A 156 -9.55 -20.94 -25.57
C GLN A 156 -10.36 -20.15 -24.55
N TYR A 157 -10.72 -20.80 -23.45
CA TYR A 157 -11.49 -20.21 -22.36
C TYR A 157 -10.53 -20.01 -21.19
N THR A 158 -10.34 -18.78 -20.73
CA THR A 158 -9.60 -18.46 -19.50
C THR A 158 -10.60 -18.18 -18.39
N SER A 159 -10.39 -18.74 -17.21
CA SER A 159 -11.32 -18.52 -16.08
C SER A 159 -10.68 -17.66 -15.01
N GLU A 160 -10.60 -16.35 -15.26
CA GLU A 160 -10.36 -15.35 -14.19
C GLU A 160 -11.67 -14.72 -13.69
N SER A 161 -12.78 -14.88 -14.43
CA SER A 161 -14.16 -14.53 -14.05
C SER A 161 -14.84 -15.51 -13.06
N SER A 162 -14.18 -15.80 -11.93
CA SER A 162 -14.87 -16.41 -10.78
C SER A 162 -14.64 -15.59 -9.51
N SER A 163 -15.66 -14.79 -9.18
CA SER A 163 -15.88 -14.08 -7.92
C SER A 163 -14.82 -14.30 -6.83
N ASN A 164 -14.04 -13.26 -6.54
CA ASN A 164 -13.03 -13.21 -5.47
C ASN A 164 -13.61 -13.33 -4.03
N THR A 165 -14.85 -13.80 -3.91
CA THR A 165 -15.55 -14.18 -2.68
C THR A 165 -15.66 -15.70 -2.50
N ALA A 166 -15.34 -16.54 -3.52
CA ALA A 166 -15.61 -17.98 -3.47
C ALA A 166 -14.51 -18.93 -4.00
N ARG A 167 -13.41 -18.46 -4.61
CA ARG A 167 -12.33 -19.34 -5.15
C ARG A 167 -10.96 -19.20 -4.47
N LEU A 168 -10.94 -19.33 -3.15
CA LEU A 168 -9.87 -20.05 -2.47
C LEU A 168 -10.46 -21.36 -1.96
N ILE A 169 -9.64 -22.42 -1.89
CA ILE A 169 -10.07 -23.84 -1.77
C ILE A 169 -10.48 -24.42 -3.13
N HIS A 170 -9.55 -24.54 -4.08
CA HIS A 170 -9.55 -25.68 -5.01
C HIS A 170 -8.20 -25.97 -5.72
N GLU A 171 -7.12 -26.17 -4.95
CA GLU A 171 -6.01 -27.02 -5.41
C GLU A 171 -5.91 -28.29 -4.56
N ARG A 172 -6.25 -29.40 -5.24
CA ARG A 172 -5.96 -30.82 -4.99
C ARG A 172 -5.30 -31.21 -3.65
N GLY A 173 -6.06 -31.96 -2.84
CA GLY A 173 -5.54 -33.15 -2.16
C GLY A 173 -4.34 -32.95 -1.24
N GLY A 174 -4.39 -31.95 -0.36
CA GLY A 174 -3.38 -31.68 0.65
C GLY A 174 -3.88 -30.59 1.60
N SER A 175 -3.53 -30.71 2.88
CA SER A 175 -3.84 -29.76 3.97
C SER A 175 -4.10 -28.33 3.49
N LEU A 176 -5.30 -27.81 3.76
CA LEU A 176 -5.62 -26.39 3.52
C LEU A 176 -4.60 -25.52 4.25
N SER A 177 -3.69 -24.96 3.46
CA SER A 177 -2.47 -24.35 3.96
C SER A 177 -2.71 -22.87 4.24
N ARG A 178 -2.14 -22.39 5.35
CA ARG A 178 -2.11 -20.98 5.76
C ARG A 178 -1.87 -20.08 4.55
N ARG A 179 -2.74 -19.08 4.35
CA ARG A 179 -2.40 -17.90 3.51
C ARG A 179 -1.07 -17.35 4.05
N LYS A 180 0.01 -17.52 3.29
CA LYS A 180 1.28 -16.87 3.60
C LYS A 180 1.03 -15.36 3.59
N SER A 181 1.67 -14.61 4.49
CA SER A 181 1.59 -13.15 4.43
C SER A 181 2.03 -12.69 3.03
N LYS A 182 1.31 -11.72 2.46
CA LYS A 182 1.68 -11.06 1.19
C LYS A 182 3.11 -10.48 1.27
N TYR A 183 3.54 -10.11 2.48
CA TYR A 183 4.83 -9.52 2.75
C TYR A 183 5.87 -10.57 3.16
N LEU A 184 7.00 -10.56 2.47
CA LEU A 184 8.13 -11.46 2.69
C LEU A 184 9.28 -10.71 3.35
N VAL A 185 9.50 -10.97 4.64
CA VAL A 185 10.68 -10.46 5.36
C VAL A 185 11.92 -11.16 4.83
N LYS A 186 12.80 -10.42 4.15
CA LYS A 186 14.07 -10.92 3.61
C LYS A 186 15.25 -10.47 4.48
N PRO A 187 16.29 -11.30 4.64
CA PRO A 187 17.53 -10.88 5.30
C PRO A 187 18.14 -9.64 4.65
N MET A 188 18.41 -8.60 5.45
CA MET A 188 19.08 -7.38 5.02
C MET A 188 20.60 -7.60 4.93
N LYS A 189 21.33 -6.78 4.14
CA LYS A 189 22.80 -6.85 4.10
C LYS A 189 23.39 -6.21 5.36
N PRO A 190 24.55 -6.66 5.87
CA PRO A 190 25.18 -6.06 7.05
C PRO A 190 25.45 -4.55 6.92
N ASP A 191 25.85 -4.09 5.73
CA ASP A 191 26.12 -2.66 5.49
C ASP A 191 24.83 -1.81 5.55
N ASP A 192 23.73 -2.33 4.99
CA ASP A 192 22.41 -1.69 5.04
C ASP A 192 21.91 -1.64 6.50
N VAL A 193 22.06 -2.73 7.27
CA VAL A 193 21.70 -2.79 8.71
C VAL A 193 22.46 -1.74 9.51
N LYS A 194 23.78 -1.63 9.30
CA LYS A 194 24.63 -0.65 9.98
C LYS A 194 24.18 0.78 9.66
N ALA A 195 23.90 1.09 8.40
CA ALA A 195 23.42 2.41 7.99
C ALA A 195 22.09 2.79 8.66
N TRP A 196 21.16 1.84 8.85
CA TRP A 196 19.90 2.08 9.57
C TRP A 196 20.10 2.27 11.07
N GLN A 197 21.04 1.54 11.70
CA GLN A 197 21.41 1.75 13.11
C GLN A 197 22.04 3.13 13.32
N GLU A 198 22.99 3.53 12.48
CA GLU A 198 23.58 4.87 12.50
C GLU A 198 22.52 5.96 12.27
N THR A 199 21.53 5.72 11.39
CA THR A 199 20.40 6.64 11.19
C THR A 199 19.57 6.82 12.47
N LEU A 200 19.25 5.72 13.16
CA LEU A 200 18.49 5.75 14.42
C LEU A 200 19.23 6.48 15.56
N GLU A 201 20.56 6.27 15.67
CA GLU A 201 21.39 7.00 16.64
C GLU A 201 21.41 8.50 16.34
N ASN A 202 21.57 8.87 15.07
CA ASN A 202 21.55 10.27 14.63
C ASN A 202 20.18 10.93 14.85
N ASP A 203 19.07 10.24 14.55
CA ASP A 203 17.70 10.73 14.80
C ASP A 203 17.47 11.01 16.30
N ASN A 204 17.96 10.13 17.18
CA ASN A 204 17.88 10.30 18.63
C ASN A 204 18.66 11.52 19.10
N LEU A 205 19.92 11.68 18.65
CA LEU A 205 20.76 12.82 19.01
C LEU A 205 20.14 14.14 18.51
N GLN A 206 19.65 14.18 17.27
CA GLN A 206 19.03 15.38 16.70
C GLN A 206 17.72 15.76 17.40
N THR A 207 16.86 14.77 17.71
CA THR A 207 15.56 15.03 18.34
C THR A 207 15.69 15.37 19.82
N ALA A 208 16.66 14.78 20.54
CA ALA A 208 16.99 15.16 21.92
C ALA A 208 17.63 16.55 22.04
N SER A 209 18.28 17.05 20.97
CA SER A 209 18.97 18.35 20.93
C SER A 209 18.03 19.56 20.67
N SER A 210 16.74 19.43 20.94
CA SER A 210 15.79 20.56 20.92
C SER A 210 14.73 20.36 22.00
N PRO A 211 14.76 21.22 23.03
CA PRO A 211 14.19 22.56 22.86
C PRO A 211 15.14 23.69 23.29
N ASN A 212 15.25 24.72 22.44
CA ASN A 212 15.98 25.98 22.65
C ASN A 212 17.45 25.87 23.08
N LEU A 213 18.37 26.06 22.13
CA LEU A 213 19.67 26.72 22.38
C LEU A 213 20.27 27.28 21.09
N TYR A 214 20.99 28.39 21.22
CA TYR A 214 21.61 29.10 20.08
C TYR A 214 22.71 28.24 19.44
N ARG A 215 22.72 28.15 18.10
CA ARG A 215 23.85 27.56 17.37
C ARG A 215 25.08 28.45 17.50
N SER A 216 26.20 27.89 17.94
CA SER A 216 27.46 28.63 18.04
C SER A 216 28.09 28.86 16.66
N THR A 217 28.85 29.94 16.52
CA THR A 217 29.59 30.28 15.30
C THR A 217 30.67 29.26 14.95
N GLU A 218 31.14 28.49 15.94
CA GLU A 218 32.20 27.50 15.79
C GLU A 218 31.73 26.25 15.01
N GLU A 219 30.49 25.81 15.24
CA GLU A 219 29.90 24.67 14.51
C GLU A 219 29.62 25.02 13.04
N PHE A 220 29.30 26.28 12.75
CA PHE A 220 29.15 26.78 11.39
C PHE A 220 30.49 26.75 10.62
N MET A 221 31.59 27.17 11.26
CA MET A 221 32.92 27.19 10.63
C MET A 221 33.54 25.81 10.40
N ARG A 222 33.10 24.76 11.11
CA ARG A 222 33.57 23.37 10.86
C ARG A 222 32.90 22.73 9.63
N ARG A 223 31.77 23.28 9.16
CA ARG A 223 30.93 22.68 8.10
C ARG A 223 31.28 23.15 6.68
N PHE A 224 32.11 24.19 6.58
CA PHE A 224 32.70 24.69 5.34
C PHE A 224 34.20 24.94 5.58
N PRO A 225 35.11 24.16 4.98
CA PRO A 225 36.53 24.52 4.99
C PRO A 225 36.73 25.90 4.37
N ALA A 226 37.74 26.64 4.84
CA ALA A 226 38.08 27.92 4.23
C ALA A 226 38.39 27.74 2.74
N VAL A 227 37.76 28.55 1.90
CA VAL A 227 38.01 28.56 0.45
C VAL A 227 39.47 28.93 0.22
N SER A 228 40.17 28.14 -0.60
CA SER A 228 41.58 28.39 -0.92
C SER A 228 41.74 29.79 -1.53
N LEU A 229 42.71 30.56 -1.05
CA LEU A 229 43.00 31.92 -1.54
C LEU A 229 43.86 31.89 -2.83
N GLU A 230 43.58 30.93 -3.73
CA GLU A 230 44.18 30.90 -5.06
C GLU A 230 43.21 31.51 -6.07
N GLN A 231 43.63 32.66 -6.61
CA GLN A 231 42.83 33.51 -7.46
C GLN A 231 42.84 32.99 -8.90
N GLU A 232 42.04 31.96 -9.19
CA GLU A 232 41.90 31.42 -10.55
C GLU A 232 41.28 32.45 -11.51
N SER A 233 42.12 32.99 -12.41
CA SER A 233 41.73 34.00 -13.39
C SER A 233 41.02 33.41 -14.60
N MET A 234 39.87 33.98 -14.95
CA MET A 234 39.11 33.61 -16.14
C MET A 234 39.63 34.31 -17.39
N THR A 235 40.47 33.65 -18.19
CA THR A 235 40.86 34.12 -19.53
C THR A 235 40.90 32.97 -20.54
N ALA A 236 40.30 33.17 -21.72
CA ALA A 236 40.17 32.15 -22.77
C ALA A 236 41.50 31.91 -23.53
N PRO A 237 41.70 30.72 -24.15
CA PRO A 237 42.94 30.39 -24.85
C PRO A 237 43.02 31.07 -26.22
N VAL A 238 44.20 31.60 -26.56
CA VAL A 238 44.56 32.08 -27.91
C VAL A 238 45.76 31.28 -28.41
N ALA A 239 45.79 31.04 -29.73
CA ALA A 239 46.73 30.13 -30.37
C ALA A 239 48.17 30.67 -30.51
N ARG A 240 49.02 29.79 -31.05
CA ARG A 240 50.50 29.71 -30.93
C ARG A 240 51.27 30.57 -31.97
N VAL A 241 52.35 31.26 -31.51
CA VAL A 241 53.62 31.69 -32.21
C VAL A 241 53.49 32.50 -33.54
N GLU A 242 54.30 33.51 -33.95
CA GLU A 242 55.77 33.69 -33.92
C GLU A 242 56.28 35.18 -33.98
N GLN A 243 57.45 35.38 -33.33
CA GLN A 243 58.60 36.27 -33.65
C GLN A 243 58.54 37.83 -33.53
N PRO A 244 59.72 38.50 -33.33
CA PRO A 244 59.81 39.84 -32.72
C PRO A 244 60.56 40.92 -33.54
N ILE A 245 60.14 42.20 -33.46
CA ILE A 245 60.95 43.36 -33.90
C ILE A 245 60.78 44.57 -32.96
N HIS A 246 61.88 45.28 -32.70
CA HIS A 246 61.99 46.59 -32.02
C HIS A 246 61.16 47.73 -32.65
N ILE A 247 60.88 48.81 -31.89
CA ILE A 247 61.23 50.22 -32.19
C ILE A 247 60.79 51.17 -31.03
N GLU A 248 61.42 52.34 -30.95
CA GLU A 248 61.49 53.29 -29.82
C GLU A 248 60.37 54.40 -29.76
N PRO A 249 60.32 55.24 -28.69
CA PRO A 249 59.15 56.08 -28.32
C PRO A 249 59.24 57.58 -28.72
N PRO A 250 58.11 58.32 -28.66
CA PRO A 250 58.08 59.68 -28.06
C PRO A 250 56.74 60.04 -27.34
N THR A 251 56.55 61.06 -26.46
CA THR A 251 57.39 61.99 -25.64
C THR A 251 56.50 62.77 -24.63
N ARG A 252 57.12 63.40 -23.59
CA ARG A 252 56.70 64.65 -22.89
C ARG A 252 55.61 64.63 -21.77
N PRO A 253 55.56 65.66 -20.88
CA PRO A 253 55.30 65.49 -19.42
C PRO A 253 54.08 66.28 -18.85
N PRO A 254 53.74 66.15 -17.56
CA PRO A 254 52.56 66.78 -16.96
C PRO A 254 52.78 68.20 -16.41
N PRO A 255 51.73 69.06 -16.40
CA PRO A 255 51.62 70.27 -15.57
C PRO A 255 50.38 70.19 -14.64
N PRO A 256 50.06 71.17 -13.76
CA PRO A 256 50.05 70.89 -12.32
C PRO A 256 48.68 70.98 -11.63
N ILE A 257 48.62 70.47 -10.39
CA ILE A 257 47.49 70.62 -9.47
C ILE A 257 47.46 72.04 -8.87
N PRO A 258 46.30 72.73 -8.83
CA PRO A 258 46.03 73.77 -7.87
C PRO A 258 44.98 73.32 -6.83
N ASN A 259 45.33 73.43 -5.54
CA ASN A 259 44.43 73.20 -4.42
C ASN A 259 43.16 74.09 -4.49
N ARG A 260 41.99 73.53 -4.13
CA ARG A 260 41.11 74.21 -3.16
C ARG A 260 40.02 73.33 -2.53
N ALA A 261 39.98 73.45 -1.20
CA ALA A 261 38.81 73.46 -0.32
C ALA A 261 37.98 72.18 -0.12
N ASN A 262 37.81 71.86 1.17
CA ASN A 262 36.82 70.93 1.70
C ASN A 262 35.39 71.24 1.19
N GLN A 263 34.77 70.24 0.57
CA GLN A 263 33.34 69.98 0.73
C GLN A 263 33.16 68.49 1.06
N PHE A 264 33.35 68.14 2.33
CA PHE A 264 32.80 66.91 2.89
C PHE A 264 31.34 67.19 3.26
N GLY A 265 30.43 66.66 2.44
CA GLY A 265 28.98 66.77 2.58
C GLY A 265 28.34 66.21 1.32
N ASP A 266 27.30 65.39 1.50
CA ASP A 266 26.43 64.88 0.42
C ASP A 266 27.07 63.93 -0.61
N LEU A 267 27.48 62.75 -0.14
CA LEU A 267 27.34 61.51 -0.91
C LEU A 267 26.18 60.69 -0.31
N PRO A 268 25.20 60.21 -1.11
CA PRO A 268 24.17 59.32 -0.59
C PRO A 268 24.78 57.99 -0.12
N ALA A 269 24.21 57.40 0.93
CA ALA A 269 24.65 56.11 1.43
C ALA A 269 24.58 55.03 0.31
N PRO A 270 25.56 54.11 0.22
CA PRO A 270 25.52 53.05 -0.78
C PRO A 270 24.25 52.20 -0.61
N PRO A 271 23.63 51.74 -1.71
CA PRO A 271 22.34 51.07 -1.66
C PRO A 271 22.40 49.84 -0.74
N THR A 272 21.56 49.84 0.29
CA THR A 272 21.43 48.71 1.21
C THR A 272 21.02 47.48 0.40
N ARG A 273 21.78 46.38 0.52
CA ARG A 273 21.48 45.11 -0.15
C ARG A 273 20.02 44.72 0.17
N PRO A 274 19.17 44.38 -0.82
CA PRO A 274 17.82 43.93 -0.56
C PRO A 274 17.83 42.70 0.36
N ALA A 275 16.81 42.57 1.19
CA ALA A 275 16.68 41.45 2.12
C ALA A 275 16.79 40.10 1.36
N PRO A 276 17.44 39.07 1.93
CA PRO A 276 17.68 37.81 1.21
C PRO A 276 16.38 37.19 0.70
N ALA A 277 16.28 37.03 -0.62
CA ALA A 277 15.18 36.32 -1.23
C ALA A 277 15.27 34.83 -0.88
N ILE A 278 14.20 34.33 -0.24
CA ILE A 278 13.75 32.92 -0.15
C ILE A 278 14.81 31.93 0.39
N PRO A 279 14.61 31.31 1.58
CA PRO A 279 15.47 30.24 2.03
C PRO A 279 15.38 29.03 1.06
N ARG A 280 16.53 28.53 0.61
CA ARG A 280 16.59 27.27 -0.15
C ARG A 280 16.08 26.12 0.75
N PRO A 281 15.28 25.17 0.23
CA PRO A 281 14.87 24.00 1.01
C PRO A 281 16.11 23.18 1.42
N SER A 282 16.26 22.95 2.72
CA SER A 282 17.33 22.11 3.26
C SER A 282 16.94 20.64 3.17
N HIS A 283 17.84 19.82 2.63
CA HIS A 283 17.62 18.37 2.48
C HIS A 283 17.85 17.68 3.83
N SER A 284 16.82 17.58 4.68
CA SER A 284 16.90 16.93 5.98
C SER A 284 15.59 16.21 6.33
N GLY A 285 15.68 15.05 6.99
CA GLY A 285 14.61 14.06 7.06
C GLY A 285 13.37 14.47 7.88
N LEU A 286 13.55 15.40 8.82
CA LEU A 286 12.57 15.86 9.80
C LEU A 286 12.53 17.40 9.76
N ALA A 287 11.38 17.99 9.45
CA ALA A 287 11.21 19.44 9.36
C ALA A 287 9.89 19.90 9.99
N ILE A 288 9.95 21.02 10.71
CA ILE A 288 8.81 21.69 11.33
C ILE A 288 8.15 22.58 10.26
N GLY A 289 6.86 22.38 10.00
CA GLY A 289 6.09 23.21 9.07
C GLY A 289 5.44 24.41 9.77
N SER A 290 5.79 25.63 9.35
CA SER A 290 5.02 26.84 9.69
C SER A 290 3.94 27.09 8.65
N ALA A 291 2.69 27.21 9.09
CA ALA A 291 1.56 27.61 8.24
C ALA A 291 1.60 29.11 7.91
N GLY A 292 0.97 29.50 6.79
CA GLY A 292 1.04 30.84 6.23
C GLY A 292 0.27 31.92 6.99
N ASN A 293 0.72 33.18 6.85
CA ASN A 293 0.09 34.37 7.41
C ASN A 293 -1.35 34.56 6.92
N ASN A 294 -2.24 34.91 7.86
CA ASN A 294 -3.35 35.81 7.60
C ASN A 294 -3.46 36.81 8.75
N ASN A 295 -3.39 38.09 8.45
CA ASN A 295 -3.38 39.16 9.45
C ASN A 295 -4.80 39.45 9.95
N ASN A 296 -5.01 39.42 11.26
CA ASN A 296 -5.75 40.51 11.91
C ASN A 296 -5.43 40.63 13.40
N THR A 297 -5.28 41.86 13.85
CA THR A 297 -4.69 42.20 15.16
C THR A 297 -5.76 42.33 16.23
N ARG A 298 -5.60 41.64 17.36
CA ARG A 298 -6.04 42.15 18.67
C ARG A 298 -5.07 41.66 19.75
N GLN A 299 -4.60 42.62 20.54
CA GLN A 299 -3.61 42.42 21.58
C GLN A 299 -4.37 42.20 22.89
N GLU A 300 -4.39 40.96 23.40
CA GLU A 300 -4.84 40.67 24.76
C GLU A 300 -3.65 40.33 25.66
N VAL A 301 -3.80 40.66 26.93
CA VAL A 301 -2.70 40.80 27.89
C VAL A 301 -2.18 39.42 28.31
N MET A 302 -0.85 39.28 28.38
CA MET A 302 -0.20 38.08 28.91
C MET A 302 -0.46 37.90 30.41
N GLU A 303 -1.43 37.06 30.77
CA GLU A 303 -1.30 36.26 32.00
C GLU A 303 -0.23 35.19 31.75
N GLN A 304 0.77 35.10 32.64
CA GLN A 304 1.78 34.04 32.54
C GLN A 304 1.23 32.74 33.13
N PRO A 305 1.16 31.64 32.36
CA PRO A 305 0.81 30.33 32.91
C PRO A 305 1.96 29.79 33.76
N THR A 306 1.63 29.17 34.89
CA THR A 306 2.56 28.35 35.68
C THR A 306 3.09 27.17 34.85
N PRO A 307 4.31 26.67 35.14
CA PRO A 307 5.00 25.70 34.29
C PRO A 307 4.50 24.25 34.48
N ASP A 308 3.22 24.00 34.21
CA ASP A 308 2.67 22.64 34.18
C ASP A 308 1.67 22.46 33.01
N ASN A 309 1.76 21.30 32.34
CA ASN A 309 0.84 20.78 31.31
C ASN A 309 0.59 21.56 29.99
N PHE A 310 1.59 21.58 29.09
CA PHE A 310 1.36 21.69 27.63
C PHE A 310 2.02 20.55 26.82
N ARG A 311 1.79 19.29 27.20
CA ARG A 311 2.12 18.15 26.31
C ARG A 311 1.17 18.14 25.12
N HIS A 312 1.68 18.46 23.93
CA HIS A 312 0.93 18.36 22.68
C HIS A 312 0.52 16.91 22.37
N TYR A 313 -0.52 16.74 21.56
CA TYR A 313 -0.77 15.46 20.88
C TYR A 313 -0.06 15.56 19.53
N THR A 314 0.89 14.67 19.30
CA THR A 314 1.81 14.79 18.16
C THR A 314 1.15 14.29 16.89
N GLY A 315 0.83 15.19 15.96
CA GLY A 315 0.43 14.85 14.60
C GLY A 315 1.58 14.27 13.77
N LEU A 316 1.25 13.66 12.63
CA LEU A 316 2.21 13.14 11.68
C LEU A 316 2.15 13.89 10.35
N SER A 317 3.16 14.70 10.07
CA SER A 317 3.31 15.46 8.83
C SER A 317 3.33 14.54 7.61
N ASN A 318 2.39 14.77 6.70
CA ASN A 318 2.29 14.10 5.40
C ASN A 318 2.99 14.94 4.33
N PRO A 319 4.20 14.56 3.88
CA PRO A 319 4.88 15.29 2.81
C PRO A 319 4.24 15.01 1.45
N HIS A 320 3.89 13.75 1.16
CA HIS A 320 3.31 13.28 -0.10
C HIS A 320 2.57 11.95 0.15
N ASN A 321 1.23 11.94 0.17
CA ASN A 321 0.39 10.73 0.19
C ASN A 321 0.59 9.72 1.35
N TRP A 322 1.20 10.09 2.48
CA TRP A 322 1.48 9.20 3.61
C TRP A 322 0.35 9.07 4.65
N CYS A 323 -0.85 9.61 4.39
CA CYS A 323 -1.96 9.60 5.33
C CYS A 323 -2.46 8.19 5.71
N TYR A 324 -2.33 7.20 4.81
CA TYR A 324 -2.61 5.79 5.11
C TYR A 324 -1.71 5.27 6.25
N ALA A 325 -0.43 5.64 6.26
CA ALA A 325 0.51 5.27 7.29
C ALA A 325 0.29 6.09 8.56
N ASN A 326 0.09 7.40 8.43
CA ASN A 326 -0.11 8.30 9.57
C ASN A 326 -1.34 7.90 10.41
N SER A 327 -2.46 7.59 9.77
CA SER A 327 -3.69 7.15 10.45
C SER A 327 -3.52 5.81 11.17
N VAL A 328 -2.88 4.82 10.52
CA VAL A 328 -2.54 3.52 11.14
C VAL A 328 -1.58 3.69 12.32
N LEU A 329 -0.57 4.54 12.22
CA LEU A 329 0.42 4.75 13.29
C LEU A 329 -0.21 5.38 14.54
N GLN A 330 -1.16 6.30 14.39
CA GLN A 330 -1.93 6.86 15.51
C GLN A 330 -2.78 5.78 16.20
N ALA A 331 -3.40 4.88 15.43
CA ALA A 331 -4.16 3.74 15.97
C ALA A 331 -3.25 2.67 16.64
N LEU A 332 -2.09 2.37 16.07
CA LEU A 332 -1.12 1.43 16.65
C LEU A 332 -0.49 1.95 17.94
N LEU A 333 -0.14 3.24 18.02
CA LEU A 333 0.38 3.87 19.24
C LEU A 333 -0.59 3.73 20.42
N ALA A 334 -1.91 3.87 20.16
CA ALA A 334 -2.95 3.75 21.18
C ALA A 334 -3.29 2.30 21.57
N SER A 335 -2.71 1.29 20.92
CA SER A 335 -2.89 -0.13 21.26
C SER A 335 -2.02 -0.55 22.46
N GLU A 336 -2.37 -1.68 23.10
CA GLU A 336 -1.52 -2.25 24.15
C GLU A 336 -0.14 -2.68 23.62
N SER A 337 -0.04 -3.16 22.38
CA SER A 337 1.26 -3.40 21.73
C SER A 337 2.06 -2.11 21.47
N GLY A 338 1.38 -0.99 21.22
CA GLY A 338 1.99 0.33 21.09
C GLY A 338 2.60 0.80 22.41
N LYS A 339 1.88 0.58 23.53
CA LYS A 339 2.42 0.82 24.88
C LYS A 339 3.62 -0.08 25.20
N GLU A 340 3.61 -1.34 24.78
CA GLU A 340 4.78 -2.21 24.94
C GLU A 340 5.99 -1.72 24.12
N LEU A 341 5.75 -1.23 22.90
CA LEU A 341 6.79 -0.62 22.06
C LEU A 341 7.37 0.68 22.63
N LEU A 342 6.62 1.44 23.44
CA LEU A 342 7.15 2.61 24.17
C LEU A 342 8.19 2.21 25.22
N ASN A 343 8.07 1.01 25.81
CA ASN A 343 8.90 0.55 26.91
C ASN A 343 10.14 -0.18 26.39
N SER A 344 11.35 0.32 26.67
CA SER A 344 12.61 -0.31 26.23
C SER A 344 12.84 -1.74 26.74
N GLU A 345 11.99 -2.25 27.64
CA GLU A 345 11.95 -3.65 28.09
C GLU A 345 11.77 -4.67 26.96
N TRP A 346 11.13 -4.31 25.85
CA TRP A 346 10.91 -5.23 24.74
C TRP A 346 12.24 -5.82 24.21
N LYS A 347 13.35 -5.06 24.32
CA LYS A 347 14.71 -5.49 23.96
C LYS A 347 15.21 -6.68 24.79
N GLN A 348 14.75 -6.82 26.03
CA GLN A 348 15.07 -7.94 26.92
C GLN A 348 14.03 -9.07 26.85
N ARG A 349 12.85 -8.78 26.31
CA ARG A 349 11.74 -9.75 26.17
C ARG A 349 11.88 -10.59 24.91
N TYR A 350 12.21 -9.96 23.78
CA TYR A 350 12.21 -10.59 22.47
C TYR A 350 13.64 -10.90 21.99
N HIS A 351 14.26 -11.89 22.63
CA HIS A 351 15.49 -12.51 22.13
C HIS A 351 15.16 -13.43 20.96
N VAL A 352 15.38 -12.95 19.73
CA VAL A 352 14.99 -13.65 18.51
C VAL A 352 16.18 -14.37 17.85
N PRO A 353 16.09 -15.68 17.53
CA PRO A 353 17.19 -16.41 16.93
C PRO A 353 17.36 -16.08 15.44
N LYS A 354 18.60 -16.25 14.97
CA LYS A 354 18.94 -16.20 13.53
C LYS A 354 18.37 -17.40 12.78
N LYS A 355 17.80 -17.18 11.59
CA LYS A 355 17.34 -18.24 10.68
C LYS A 355 18.51 -18.91 9.96
N LYS A 356 18.29 -20.15 9.49
CA LYS A 356 19.29 -20.94 8.74
C LYS A 356 19.84 -20.24 7.49
N ASN A 357 19.04 -19.38 6.86
CA ASN A 357 19.40 -18.62 5.65
C ASN A 357 19.99 -17.22 5.93
N GLU A 358 20.13 -16.83 7.20
CA GLU A 358 20.66 -15.52 7.61
C GLU A 358 22.16 -15.59 7.94
N LYS A 359 22.89 -14.53 7.61
CA LYS A 359 24.34 -14.44 7.85
C LYS A 359 24.66 -13.86 9.22
N SER A 360 23.93 -12.82 9.64
CA SER A 360 24.04 -12.13 10.93
C SER A 360 22.79 -12.37 11.79
N GLU A 361 22.89 -12.08 13.10
CA GLU A 361 21.72 -11.99 13.98
C GLU A 361 20.70 -10.97 13.47
N GLN A 362 19.44 -11.12 13.90
CA GLN A 362 18.32 -10.27 13.48
C GLN A 362 18.35 -8.93 14.24
N PRO A 363 18.58 -7.77 13.57
CA PRO A 363 18.73 -6.47 14.25
C PRO A 363 17.44 -5.83 14.77
N GLN A 364 16.26 -6.40 14.51
CA GLN A 364 14.96 -5.89 14.98
C GLN A 364 14.73 -4.40 14.62
N LEU A 365 14.98 -4.03 13.35
CA LEU A 365 14.98 -2.62 12.93
C LEU A 365 13.57 -2.01 12.91
N MET A 366 12.53 -2.73 12.47
CA MET A 366 11.15 -2.24 12.52
C MET A 366 10.72 -1.95 13.97
N MET A 367 11.04 -2.86 14.90
CA MET A 367 10.83 -2.67 16.34
C MET A 367 11.53 -1.41 16.86
N GLN A 368 12.82 -1.22 16.52
CA GLN A 368 13.59 -0.04 16.94
C GLN A 368 13.01 1.27 16.37
N ILE A 369 12.67 1.29 15.08
CA ILE A 369 12.12 2.46 14.40
C ILE A 369 10.76 2.84 14.99
N LEU A 370 9.84 1.87 15.19
CA LEU A 370 8.53 2.14 15.76
C LEU A 370 8.60 2.52 17.23
N SER A 371 9.44 1.85 18.02
CA SER A 371 9.69 2.21 19.42
C SER A 371 10.17 3.66 19.56
N ASN A 372 11.11 4.08 18.71
CA ASN A 372 11.60 5.46 18.69
C ASN A 372 10.52 6.46 18.25
N LEU A 373 9.83 6.17 17.14
CA LEU A 373 8.76 7.02 16.62
C LEU A 373 7.64 7.22 17.66
N PHE A 374 7.18 6.13 18.28
CA PHE A 374 6.15 6.16 19.32
C PHE A 374 6.61 6.91 20.56
N HIS A 375 7.88 6.77 20.98
CA HIS A 375 8.44 7.54 22.10
C HIS A 375 8.29 9.05 21.88
N TRP A 376 8.72 9.56 20.71
CA TRP A 376 8.62 10.98 20.39
C TRP A 376 7.18 11.46 20.14
N MET A 377 6.32 10.62 19.54
CA MET A 377 4.88 10.92 19.43
C MET A 377 4.22 11.06 20.81
N SER A 378 4.55 10.18 21.75
CA SER A 378 3.96 10.13 23.09
C SER A 378 4.49 11.23 24.02
N ALA A 379 5.77 11.60 23.90
CA ALA A 379 6.42 12.65 24.69
C ALA A 379 5.64 13.99 24.68
N GLY A 380 5.04 14.34 23.53
CA GLY A 380 4.21 15.53 23.38
C GLY A 380 4.99 16.84 23.32
N ASN A 381 6.30 16.77 23.05
CA ASN A 381 7.16 17.94 22.86
C ASN A 381 6.91 18.66 21.52
N PHE A 382 6.27 17.99 20.57
CA PHE A 382 6.05 18.48 19.21
C PHE A 382 4.55 18.50 18.87
N LYS A 383 4.08 19.54 18.16
CA LYS A 383 2.72 19.55 17.61
C LYS A 383 2.56 18.58 16.45
N ALA A 384 3.60 18.45 15.62
CA ALA A 384 3.68 17.49 14.54
C ALA A 384 5.13 17.05 14.31
N MET A 385 5.32 15.81 13.87
CA MET A 385 6.61 15.26 13.43
C MET A 385 6.42 14.45 12.15
N LYS A 386 7.50 14.02 11.49
CA LYS A 386 7.41 13.19 10.27
C LYS A 386 7.91 11.78 10.57
N ALA A 387 7.19 10.74 10.15
CA ALA A 387 7.60 9.34 10.25
C ALA A 387 8.70 8.95 9.23
N GLY A 388 9.66 9.83 8.97
CA GLY A 388 10.56 9.77 7.82
C GLY A 388 11.38 8.49 7.75
N THR A 389 11.99 8.11 8.86
CA THR A 389 12.85 6.91 8.98
C THR A 389 12.06 5.62 8.75
N LEU A 390 10.83 5.54 9.29
CA LEU A 390 9.91 4.43 9.02
C LEU A 390 9.52 4.32 7.55
N MET A 391 9.11 5.43 6.93
CA MET A 391 8.67 5.38 5.52
C MET A 391 9.84 5.09 4.58
N ASN A 392 11.03 5.63 4.84
CA ASN A 392 12.23 5.33 4.07
C ASN A 392 12.67 3.85 4.24
N TYR A 393 12.60 3.30 5.46
CA TYR A 393 12.88 1.89 5.74
C TYR A 393 11.86 0.98 5.05
N SER A 394 10.57 1.32 5.14
CA SER A 394 9.48 0.59 4.45
C SER A 394 9.72 0.55 2.93
N ARG A 395 10.10 1.69 2.34
CA ARG A 395 10.44 1.79 0.91
C ARG A 395 11.63 0.90 0.56
N HIS A 396 12.68 0.88 1.38
CA HIS A 396 13.84 0.01 1.17
C HIS A 396 13.45 -1.48 1.21
N VAL A 397 12.72 -1.91 2.24
CA VAL A 397 12.37 -3.33 2.42
C VAL A 397 11.37 -3.81 1.37
N SER A 398 10.35 -3.01 0.99
CA SER A 398 9.45 -3.38 -0.13
C SER A 398 10.21 -3.56 -1.46
N ASN A 399 11.15 -2.68 -1.78
CA ASN A 399 11.98 -2.80 -2.98
C ASN A 399 12.87 -4.07 -2.93
N GLN A 400 13.48 -4.37 -1.78
CA GLN A 400 14.27 -5.60 -1.60
C GLN A 400 13.38 -6.86 -1.68
N ALA A 401 12.15 -6.79 -1.16
CA ALA A 401 11.16 -7.84 -1.27
C ALA A 401 10.75 -8.10 -2.73
N ARG A 402 10.84 -7.08 -3.61
CA ARG A 402 10.14 -7.04 -4.91
C ARG A 402 8.64 -7.23 -4.71
N SER A 403 8.08 -6.55 -3.71
CA SER A 403 6.63 -6.50 -3.49
C SER A 403 6.00 -5.56 -4.51
N ASP A 404 4.77 -5.87 -4.93
CA ASP A 404 3.98 -4.99 -5.80
C ASP A 404 3.63 -3.66 -5.08
N GLU A 405 3.58 -3.68 -3.74
CA GLU A 405 3.34 -2.52 -2.89
C GLU A 405 4.65 -1.94 -2.32
N VAL A 406 5.02 -0.75 -2.78
CA VAL A 406 6.24 -0.03 -2.35
C VAL A 406 5.91 1.08 -1.34
N PHE A 407 5.58 0.67 -0.12
CA PHE A 407 5.23 1.61 0.96
C PHE A 407 6.29 2.67 1.21
N GLY A 408 5.83 3.86 1.60
CA GLY A 408 6.69 5.03 1.78
C GLY A 408 7.22 5.62 0.48
N ASP A 409 6.71 5.25 -0.69
CA ASP A 409 6.92 5.98 -1.93
C ASP A 409 6.18 7.34 -1.94
N HIS A 410 5.68 7.82 -3.08
CA HIS A 410 4.89 9.06 -3.20
C HIS A 410 3.44 8.81 -3.67
N LYS A 411 3.04 7.54 -3.80
CA LYS A 411 1.70 7.08 -4.17
C LYS A 411 0.83 6.92 -2.92
N GLN A 412 -0.47 6.74 -3.16
CA GLN A 412 -1.40 6.31 -2.13
C GLN A 412 -1.44 4.79 -2.08
N HIS A 413 -1.60 4.26 -0.87
CA HIS A 413 -1.73 2.83 -0.61
C HIS A 413 -2.89 2.57 0.32
N ASP A 414 -3.32 1.31 0.37
CA ASP A 414 -4.33 0.84 1.30
C ASP A 414 -3.79 0.80 2.75
N ALA A 415 -4.55 1.36 3.69
CA ALA A 415 -4.18 1.39 5.10
C ALA A 415 -4.14 0.01 5.77
N GLN A 416 -5.00 -0.94 5.35
CA GLN A 416 -4.97 -2.31 5.86
C GLN A 416 -3.73 -3.04 5.36
N GLU A 417 -3.37 -2.85 4.09
CA GLU A 417 -2.17 -3.45 3.52
C GLU A 417 -0.90 -2.95 4.21
N PHE A 418 -0.80 -1.64 4.51
CA PHE A 418 0.29 -1.09 5.32
C PHE A 418 0.29 -1.63 6.75
N MET A 419 -0.87 -1.78 7.40
CA MET A 419 -0.97 -2.39 8.72
C MET A 419 -0.49 -3.84 8.71
N SER A 420 -0.91 -4.66 7.73
CA SER A 420 -0.47 -6.04 7.56
C SER A 420 1.03 -6.13 7.24
N PHE A 421 1.60 -5.17 6.51
CA PHE A 421 3.05 -5.03 6.31
C PHE A 421 3.79 -4.78 7.63
N VAL A 422 3.34 -3.80 8.43
CA VAL A 422 3.94 -3.48 9.72
C VAL A 422 3.84 -4.67 10.69
N LEU A 423 2.65 -5.27 10.83
CA LEU A 423 2.46 -6.43 11.70
C LEU A 423 3.28 -7.64 11.25
N THR A 424 3.44 -7.89 9.94
CA THR A 424 4.30 -8.99 9.45
C THR A 424 5.76 -8.80 9.84
N HIS A 425 6.28 -7.57 9.80
CA HIS A 425 7.66 -7.30 10.23
C HIS A 425 7.80 -7.40 11.75
N LEU A 426 6.83 -6.92 12.52
CA LEU A 426 6.80 -7.08 13.97
C LEU A 426 6.71 -8.56 14.39
N ASP A 427 5.92 -9.38 13.67
CA ASP A 427 5.82 -10.82 13.89
C ASP A 427 7.20 -11.49 13.72
N ASP A 428 7.90 -11.19 12.62
CA ASP A 428 9.21 -11.77 12.33
C ASP A 428 10.33 -11.28 13.26
N GLU A 429 10.30 -10.00 13.64
CA GLU A 429 11.30 -9.39 14.52
C GLU A 429 11.05 -9.67 16.02
N THR A 430 9.90 -10.22 16.40
CA THR A 430 9.61 -10.59 17.81
C THR A 430 9.33 -12.07 18.06
N ASN A 431 9.18 -12.90 17.01
CA ASN A 431 9.02 -14.33 17.19
C ASN A 431 10.32 -14.99 17.71
N VAL A 432 10.30 -15.39 18.99
CA VAL A 432 11.42 -16.09 19.67
C VAL A 432 11.70 -17.50 19.13
N TYR A 433 10.86 -18.01 18.23
CA TYR A 433 10.98 -19.32 17.56
C TYR A 433 11.07 -19.21 16.03
N ARG A 434 11.44 -18.04 15.49
CA ARG A 434 11.52 -17.76 14.04
C ARG A 434 12.50 -18.63 13.25
N ASP A 435 13.38 -19.37 13.92
CA ASP A 435 14.33 -20.34 13.37
C ASP A 435 13.69 -21.72 13.08
N ARG A 436 12.51 -21.99 13.67
CA ARG A 436 11.78 -23.26 13.52
C ARG A 436 11.02 -23.29 12.19
N GLU A 437 11.28 -24.32 11.40
CA GLU A 437 10.60 -24.57 10.13
C GLU A 437 9.43 -25.53 10.32
N GLY A 438 8.27 -25.22 9.74
CA GLY A 438 7.09 -26.07 9.79
C GLY A 438 5.79 -25.28 9.73
N TYR A 439 4.68 -25.98 9.92
CA TYR A 439 3.35 -25.41 10.12
C TYR A 439 2.71 -26.09 11.33
N PRO A 440 1.89 -25.38 12.13
CA PRO A 440 1.18 -26.00 13.25
C PRO A 440 0.29 -27.14 12.73
N ALA A 441 0.46 -28.33 13.30
CA ALA A 441 -0.35 -29.48 12.95
C ALA A 441 -1.83 -29.23 13.28
N ALA A 442 -2.73 -29.53 12.34
CA ALA A 442 -4.16 -29.45 12.60
C ALA A 442 -4.57 -30.49 13.67
N PRO A 443 -5.38 -30.11 14.68
CA PRO A 443 -5.87 -31.03 15.69
C PRO A 443 -6.83 -32.05 15.08
N LYS A 444 -6.88 -33.27 15.63
CA LYS A 444 -7.91 -34.24 15.26
C LYS A 444 -9.23 -33.82 15.91
N THR A 445 -10.26 -33.49 15.14
CA THR A 445 -11.57 -33.07 15.71
C THR A 445 -12.49 -34.24 16.08
N SER A 446 -12.20 -35.46 15.61
CA SER A 446 -13.01 -36.64 15.94
C SER A 446 -12.83 -37.02 17.43
N GLY A 447 -13.93 -37.03 18.18
CA GLY A 447 -13.96 -37.45 19.58
C GLY A 447 -13.51 -36.42 20.61
N GLN A 448 -13.30 -35.15 20.22
CA GLN A 448 -13.04 -34.05 21.16
C GLN A 448 -13.85 -32.79 20.81
N LEU A 449 -14.01 -31.89 21.77
CA LEU A 449 -14.71 -30.62 21.58
C LEU A 449 -13.90 -29.68 20.68
N LEU A 450 -14.56 -28.81 19.90
CA LEU A 450 -13.85 -27.83 19.07
C LEU A 450 -13.04 -26.83 19.92
N LEU A 451 -13.47 -26.52 21.14
CA LEU A 451 -12.70 -25.70 22.07
C LEU A 451 -11.37 -26.37 22.47
N GLN A 452 -11.38 -27.67 22.76
CA GLN A 452 -10.17 -28.44 23.05
C GLN A 452 -9.25 -28.51 21.83
N ALA A 453 -9.82 -28.74 20.65
CA ALA A 453 -9.09 -28.72 19.39
C ALA A 453 -8.46 -27.33 19.11
N ALA A 454 -9.16 -26.23 19.40
CA ALA A 454 -8.65 -24.88 19.23
C ALA A 454 -7.46 -24.57 20.16
N VAL A 455 -7.56 -24.96 21.44
CA VAL A 455 -6.45 -24.85 22.41
C VAL A 455 -5.25 -25.70 21.96
N GLN A 456 -5.50 -26.92 21.47
CA GLN A 456 -4.44 -27.77 20.90
C GLN A 456 -3.78 -27.13 19.67
N TYR A 457 -4.56 -26.57 18.74
CA TYR A 457 -4.03 -25.85 17.57
C TYR A 457 -3.20 -24.64 17.97
N TRP A 458 -3.62 -23.90 19.00
CA TRP A 458 -2.87 -22.76 19.53
C TRP A 458 -1.54 -23.19 20.16
N ASN A 459 -1.52 -24.26 20.96
CA ASN A 459 -0.28 -24.80 21.53
C ASN A 459 0.67 -25.31 20.42
N ASN A 460 0.12 -25.89 19.35
CA ASN A 460 0.90 -26.25 18.17
C ASN A 460 1.46 -25.01 17.46
N HIS A 461 0.70 -23.91 17.37
CA HIS A 461 1.18 -22.63 16.82
C HIS A 461 2.27 -21.99 17.68
N LEU A 462 2.08 -21.94 19.02
CA LEU A 462 3.06 -21.44 19.98
C LEU A 462 4.38 -22.23 19.97
N SER A 463 4.37 -23.46 19.46
CA SER A 463 5.59 -24.26 19.25
C SER A 463 6.47 -23.76 18.07
N TYR A 464 5.94 -22.87 17.21
CA TYR A 464 6.64 -22.25 16.07
C TYR A 464 6.62 -20.72 16.08
N SER A 465 5.69 -20.09 16.80
CA SER A 465 5.49 -18.65 16.82
C SER A 465 5.09 -18.15 18.19
N SER A 466 5.93 -17.30 18.79
CA SER A 466 5.60 -16.56 20.02
C SER A 466 6.12 -15.12 19.90
N SER A 467 5.31 -14.28 19.27
CA SER A 467 5.64 -12.88 18.94
C SER A 467 4.79 -11.86 19.71
N LEU A 468 5.11 -10.56 19.54
CA LEU A 468 4.27 -9.43 19.96
C LEU A 468 2.88 -9.49 19.30
N VAL A 469 2.80 -10.00 18.06
CA VAL A 469 1.55 -10.14 17.31
C VAL A 469 0.71 -11.30 17.86
N ASP A 470 1.34 -12.43 18.22
CA ASP A 470 0.67 -13.57 18.89
C ASP A 470 0.07 -13.18 20.24
N LYS A 471 0.80 -12.36 21.00
CA LYS A 471 0.39 -11.86 22.32
C LYS A 471 -0.84 -10.96 22.25
N TYR A 472 -0.85 -10.00 21.32
CA TYR A 472 -1.86 -8.92 21.31
C TYR A 472 -2.97 -9.07 20.27
N TRP A 473 -2.64 -9.50 19.04
CA TRP A 473 -3.52 -9.36 17.87
C TRP A 473 -4.06 -10.67 17.31
N ARG A 474 -3.35 -11.79 17.53
CA ARG A 474 -3.65 -13.04 16.81
C ARG A 474 -4.94 -13.71 17.30
N THR A 475 -5.88 -13.82 16.37
CA THR A 475 -7.15 -14.55 16.47
C THR A 475 -6.97 -15.95 15.86
N ILE A 476 -7.70 -16.95 16.35
CA ILE A 476 -7.90 -18.20 15.58
C ILE A 476 -9.22 -18.07 14.83
N GLU A 477 -9.20 -18.32 13.53
CA GLU A 477 -10.36 -18.50 12.67
C GLU A 477 -10.55 -19.99 12.38
N LEU A 478 -11.77 -20.48 12.56
CA LEU A 478 -12.19 -21.83 12.23
C LEU A 478 -13.23 -21.76 11.10
N SER A 479 -12.82 -22.19 9.90
CA SER A 479 -13.73 -22.42 8.78
C SER A 479 -14.33 -23.82 8.87
N THR A 480 -15.65 -23.91 8.83
CA THR A 480 -16.41 -25.17 8.85
C THR A 480 -17.21 -25.32 7.57
N VAL A 481 -16.91 -26.34 6.78
CA VAL A 481 -17.67 -26.71 5.57
C VAL A 481 -18.53 -27.93 5.86
N MET A 482 -19.85 -27.80 5.74
CA MET A 482 -20.82 -28.88 5.97
C MET A 482 -21.44 -29.35 4.65
N CYS A 483 -21.18 -30.58 4.24
CA CYS A 483 -21.73 -31.15 3.01
C CYS A 483 -23.21 -31.51 3.16
N HIS A 484 -24.10 -30.98 2.31
CA HIS A 484 -25.55 -31.22 2.43
C HIS A 484 -25.95 -32.68 2.16
N SER A 485 -25.13 -33.42 1.40
CA SER A 485 -25.43 -34.80 0.99
C SER A 485 -25.11 -35.87 2.03
N CYS A 486 -24.12 -35.63 2.90
CA CYS A 486 -23.68 -36.60 3.92
C CYS A 486 -23.58 -36.03 5.33
N GLN A 487 -23.78 -34.72 5.48
CA GLN A 487 -23.68 -33.96 6.74
C GLN A 487 -22.29 -33.99 7.40
N THR A 488 -21.26 -34.58 6.75
CA THR A 488 -19.86 -34.45 7.18
C THR A 488 -19.46 -32.98 7.27
N ARG A 489 -18.85 -32.61 8.40
CA ARG A 489 -18.23 -31.31 8.64
C ARG A 489 -16.71 -31.41 8.49
N THR A 490 -16.15 -30.57 7.64
CA THR A 490 -14.71 -30.42 7.42
C THR A 490 -14.24 -29.13 8.07
N TYR A 491 -13.20 -29.20 8.90
CA TYR A 491 -12.70 -28.10 9.71
C TYR A 491 -11.34 -27.63 9.21
N SER A 492 -11.13 -26.31 9.11
CA SER A 492 -9.86 -25.69 8.73
C SER A 492 -9.51 -24.55 9.68
N TRP A 493 -8.28 -24.59 10.19
CA TRP A 493 -7.80 -23.72 11.27
C TRP A 493 -6.77 -22.73 10.71
N ASN A 494 -7.01 -21.44 10.93
CA ASN A 494 -6.11 -20.35 10.54
C ASN A 494 -5.79 -19.46 11.74
N THR A 495 -4.59 -18.88 11.75
CA THR A 495 -4.27 -17.74 12.62
C THR A 495 -4.32 -16.45 11.81
N VAL A 496 -5.07 -15.45 12.28
CA VAL A 496 -5.28 -14.16 11.59
C VAL A 496 -5.07 -12.99 12.57
N ASP A 497 -4.71 -11.82 12.05
CA ASP A 497 -4.48 -10.59 12.84
C ASP A 497 -5.59 -9.53 12.66
N SER A 498 -6.51 -9.76 11.72
CA SER A 498 -7.68 -8.93 11.44
C SER A 498 -8.86 -9.77 10.97
N ILE A 499 -10.08 -9.37 11.34
CA ILE A 499 -11.33 -9.91 10.80
C ILE A 499 -11.75 -9.00 9.64
N ASN A 500 -11.96 -9.59 8.47
CA ASN A 500 -12.05 -8.85 7.21
C ASN A 500 -13.45 -8.96 6.59
N CYS A 501 -14.38 -8.12 7.04
CA CYS A 501 -15.79 -8.19 6.68
C CYS A 501 -16.14 -7.38 5.43
N SER A 502 -16.82 -8.01 4.48
CA SER A 502 -17.37 -7.36 3.28
C SER A 502 -18.52 -6.41 3.63
N VAL A 503 -18.53 -5.22 3.02
CA VAL A 503 -19.54 -4.18 3.26
C VAL A 503 -20.40 -3.99 2.01
N GLY A 504 -21.69 -4.34 2.11
CA GLY A 504 -22.69 -4.06 1.06
C GLY A 504 -23.03 -2.57 0.94
N GLN A 505 -23.96 -2.22 0.04
CA GLN A 505 -24.33 -0.81 -0.20
C GLN A 505 -25.37 -0.24 0.80
N GLY A 506 -26.03 -1.10 1.59
CA GLY A 506 -27.04 -0.67 2.57
C GLY A 506 -26.46 -0.32 3.93
N ASP A 507 -26.92 0.79 4.52
CA ASP A 507 -26.64 1.20 5.90
C ASP A 507 -27.03 0.09 6.89
N THR A 508 -26.15 -0.24 7.84
CA THR A 508 -26.34 -1.36 8.78
C THR A 508 -25.48 -1.21 10.04
N THR A 509 -25.42 -2.25 10.88
CA THR A 509 -24.59 -2.28 12.08
C THR A 509 -23.42 -3.25 11.93
N LEU A 510 -22.35 -3.06 12.72
CA LEU A 510 -21.18 -3.93 12.71
C LEU A 510 -21.55 -5.38 13.10
N GLU A 511 -22.46 -5.55 14.06
CA GLU A 511 -22.91 -6.85 14.53
C GLU A 511 -23.66 -7.61 13.42
N LYS A 512 -24.45 -6.91 12.59
CA LYS A 512 -25.10 -7.51 11.41
C LYS A 512 -24.08 -7.93 10.35
N ILE A 513 -23.04 -7.13 10.14
CA ILE A 513 -21.94 -7.45 9.21
C ILE A 513 -21.14 -8.66 9.71
N LEU A 514 -20.77 -8.69 10.99
CA LEU A 514 -20.09 -9.83 11.63
C LEU A 514 -20.94 -11.10 11.54
N SER A 515 -22.23 -11.02 11.88
CA SER A 515 -23.16 -12.14 11.74
C SER A 515 -23.20 -12.67 10.31
N SER A 516 -23.36 -11.79 9.31
CA SER A 516 -23.35 -12.17 7.89
C SER A 516 -21.99 -12.71 7.41
N HIS A 517 -20.89 -12.32 8.04
CA HIS A 517 -19.53 -12.80 7.72
C HIS A 517 -19.28 -14.20 8.30
N THR A 518 -19.78 -14.47 9.51
CA THR A 518 -19.72 -15.80 10.15
C THR A 518 -20.75 -16.78 9.63
N GLN A 519 -21.90 -16.27 9.14
CA GLN A 519 -22.99 -17.07 8.61
C GLN A 519 -22.54 -17.87 7.38
N GLY A 520 -23.17 -19.03 7.22
CA GLY A 520 -22.92 -19.95 6.14
C GLY A 520 -23.14 -19.34 4.75
N ASN A 521 -22.08 -19.31 3.92
CA ASN A 521 -22.19 -19.15 2.48
C ASN A 521 -22.39 -20.52 1.83
N ASP A 522 -23.35 -20.65 0.93
CA ASP A 522 -23.54 -21.89 0.18
C ASP A 522 -22.52 -22.01 -0.97
N LEU A 523 -22.02 -23.23 -1.14
CA LEU A 523 -21.04 -23.64 -2.14
C LEU A 523 -21.68 -24.74 -2.99
N ASP A 524 -21.95 -24.49 -4.27
CA ASP A 524 -22.64 -25.48 -5.11
C ASP A 524 -21.75 -26.68 -5.52
N ASP A 525 -20.45 -26.43 -5.70
CA ASP A 525 -19.48 -27.37 -6.30
C ASP A 525 -18.42 -27.91 -5.31
N TYR A 526 -18.73 -27.97 -4.02
CA TYR A 526 -17.77 -28.47 -3.01
C TYR A 526 -17.43 -29.95 -3.24
N ARG A 527 -16.14 -30.25 -3.48
CA ARG A 527 -15.64 -31.62 -3.56
C ARG A 527 -15.61 -32.27 -2.19
N CYS A 528 -16.65 -33.04 -1.87
CA CYS A 528 -16.74 -33.76 -0.59
C CYS A 528 -15.90 -35.04 -0.61
N ASP A 529 -14.95 -35.15 0.32
CA ASP A 529 -14.09 -36.34 0.48
C ASP A 529 -14.89 -37.59 0.88
N THR A 530 -15.93 -37.46 1.72
CA THR A 530 -16.79 -38.60 2.10
C THR A 530 -17.69 -39.09 0.95
N CYS A 531 -18.16 -38.18 0.09
CA CYS A 531 -19.00 -38.54 -1.06
C CYS A 531 -18.20 -38.89 -2.32
N HIS A 532 -16.90 -38.64 -2.32
CA HIS A 532 -16.01 -38.67 -3.51
C HIS A 532 -16.60 -37.96 -4.75
N ALA A 533 -17.35 -36.87 -4.53
CA ALA A 533 -18.13 -36.18 -5.57
C ALA A 533 -18.33 -34.70 -5.23
N ASN A 534 -18.61 -33.88 -6.24
CA ASN A 534 -19.04 -32.49 -6.05
C ASN A 534 -20.47 -32.48 -5.47
N ARG A 535 -20.70 -31.64 -4.47
CA ARG A 535 -21.94 -31.53 -3.71
C ARG A 535 -22.14 -30.10 -3.24
N ARG A 536 -23.40 -29.72 -3.07
CA ARG A 536 -23.73 -28.52 -2.30
C ARG A 536 -23.27 -28.67 -0.85
N ALA A 537 -22.70 -27.60 -0.32
CA ALA A 537 -22.24 -27.49 1.05
C ALA A 537 -22.44 -26.07 1.56
N THR A 538 -22.39 -25.87 2.87
CA THR A 538 -22.36 -24.53 3.48
C THR A 538 -21.03 -24.32 4.18
N GLN A 539 -20.33 -23.21 3.89
CA GLN A 539 -19.11 -22.77 4.57
C GLN A 539 -19.40 -21.64 5.56
N SER A 540 -19.10 -21.85 6.82
CA SER A 540 -19.27 -20.89 7.92
C SER A 540 -17.95 -20.62 8.63
N PHE A 541 -17.87 -19.52 9.38
CA PHE A 541 -16.69 -19.11 10.14
C PHE A 541 -17.02 -18.87 11.61
N SER A 542 -16.08 -19.19 12.49
CA SER A 542 -16.14 -18.91 13.93
C SER A 542 -14.75 -18.56 14.44
N TYR A 543 -14.65 -17.85 15.56
CA TYR A 543 -13.39 -17.35 16.11
C TYR A 543 -13.09 -17.96 17.49
N PRO A 544 -12.61 -19.22 17.57
CA PRO A 544 -12.40 -19.93 18.83
C PRO A 544 -11.26 -19.41 19.72
N ARG A 545 -10.53 -18.36 19.31
CA ARG A 545 -9.61 -17.60 20.17
C ARG A 545 -9.71 -16.11 19.85
N MET A 546 -10.08 -15.31 20.85
CA MET A 546 -10.36 -13.87 20.73
C MET A 546 -9.22 -13.03 21.36
N PRO A 547 -8.52 -12.17 20.59
CA PRO A 547 -7.30 -11.48 21.02
C PRO A 547 -7.56 -10.36 22.04
N SER A 548 -6.52 -9.86 22.70
CA SER A 548 -6.65 -8.69 23.60
C SER A 548 -6.85 -7.37 22.82
N VAL A 549 -6.31 -7.29 21.62
CA VAL A 549 -6.52 -6.22 20.64
C VAL A 549 -7.13 -6.82 19.38
N LEU A 550 -8.36 -6.42 19.06
CA LEU A 550 -9.12 -6.91 17.92
C LEU A 550 -9.15 -5.84 16.82
N CYS A 551 -8.76 -6.23 15.60
CA CYS A 551 -8.86 -5.41 14.40
C CYS A 551 -10.00 -5.92 13.51
N ILE A 552 -10.93 -5.04 13.13
CA ILE A 552 -11.97 -5.34 12.14
C ILE A 552 -11.82 -4.39 10.95
N VAL A 553 -11.62 -4.96 9.77
CA VAL A 553 -11.50 -4.23 8.51
C VAL A 553 -12.83 -4.29 7.77
N LEU A 554 -13.34 -3.13 7.40
CA LEU A 554 -14.56 -2.93 6.64
C LEU A 554 -14.20 -2.86 5.15
N LYS A 555 -14.21 -4.02 4.48
CA LYS A 555 -13.94 -4.15 3.04
C LYS A 555 -15.05 -3.48 2.22
N ARG A 556 -14.83 -2.20 1.94
CA ARG A 556 -15.74 -1.33 1.17
C ARG A 556 -15.41 -1.25 -0.31
N PHE A 557 -14.17 -1.53 -0.67
CA PHE A 557 -13.75 -1.56 -2.07
C PHE A 557 -14.16 -2.89 -2.69
N GLY A 558 -14.84 -2.81 -3.83
CA GLY A 558 -15.24 -3.95 -4.63
C GLY A 558 -15.16 -3.62 -6.11
N HIS A 559 -15.67 -4.53 -6.92
CA HIS A 559 -15.85 -4.34 -8.35
C HIS A 559 -17.32 -4.67 -8.65
N ASP A 560 -18.03 -3.81 -9.36
CA ASP A 560 -19.29 -4.15 -10.00
C ASP A 560 -19.08 -4.27 -11.51
N GLY A 561 -20.15 -4.58 -12.27
CA GLY A 561 -20.06 -4.73 -13.73
C GLY A 561 -19.72 -3.44 -14.50
N TYR A 562 -19.45 -2.34 -13.80
CA TYR A 562 -19.07 -1.03 -14.36
C TYR A 562 -17.74 -0.51 -13.76
N GLY A 563 -17.01 -1.34 -13.03
CA GLY A 563 -15.66 -1.05 -12.54
C GLY A 563 -15.50 -1.07 -11.02
N ALA A 564 -14.43 -0.43 -10.54
CA ALA A 564 -14.10 -0.38 -9.11
C ALA A 564 -15.04 0.56 -8.34
N THR A 565 -15.74 0.03 -7.34
CA THR A 565 -16.68 0.80 -6.50
C THR A 565 -16.29 0.78 -5.03
N LYS A 566 -16.72 1.81 -4.29
CA LYS A 566 -16.56 1.92 -2.84
C LYS A 566 -17.92 2.06 -2.16
N SER A 567 -18.26 1.13 -1.27
CA SER A 567 -19.43 1.26 -0.41
C SER A 567 -19.30 2.43 0.57
N LEU A 568 -20.24 3.37 0.47
CA LEU A 568 -20.44 4.48 1.40
C LEU A 568 -21.51 4.16 2.46
N ALA A 569 -21.87 2.88 2.66
CA ALA A 569 -22.83 2.47 3.68
C ALA A 569 -22.43 2.97 5.07
N ASN A 570 -23.37 3.58 5.79
CA ASN A 570 -23.20 3.97 7.18
C ASN A 570 -23.17 2.72 8.05
N ILE A 571 -22.02 2.42 8.65
CA ILE A 571 -21.83 1.25 9.52
C ILE A 571 -21.67 1.75 10.94
N THR A 572 -22.59 1.34 11.83
CA THR A 572 -22.66 1.81 13.21
C THR A 572 -22.43 0.68 14.21
N TRP A 573 -21.91 1.01 15.40
CA TRP A 573 -21.72 0.07 16.52
C TRP A 573 -21.64 0.83 17.85
N ASP A 574 -21.67 0.12 18.98
CA ASP A 574 -21.34 0.74 20.27
C ASP A 574 -19.82 0.91 20.42
N LEU A 575 -19.36 2.17 20.44
CA LEU A 575 -17.96 2.53 20.67
C LEU A 575 -17.42 2.02 22.01
N ASN A 576 -18.28 1.72 22.98
CA ASN A 576 -17.88 1.25 24.30
C ASN A 576 -18.08 -0.24 24.50
N ASP A 577 -18.86 -0.95 23.69
CA ASP A 577 -19.37 -2.27 24.08
C ASP A 577 -19.73 -3.19 22.90
N LEU A 578 -18.72 -3.66 22.17
CA LEU A 578 -18.87 -4.72 21.18
C LEU A 578 -18.80 -6.10 21.87
N ASP A 579 -19.83 -6.92 21.71
CA ASP A 579 -19.85 -8.31 22.19
C ASP A 579 -19.50 -9.27 21.06
N MET A 580 -18.38 -9.98 21.20
CA MET A 580 -17.91 -10.97 20.23
C MET A 580 -18.33 -12.40 20.57
N ALA A 581 -19.01 -12.64 21.70
CA ALA A 581 -19.44 -13.98 22.09
C ALA A 581 -20.33 -14.71 21.05
N PRO A 582 -21.23 -14.04 20.29
CA PRO A 582 -22.01 -14.69 19.23
C PRO A 582 -21.16 -15.28 18.08
N TYR A 583 -19.91 -14.83 17.92
CA TYR A 583 -19.00 -15.22 16.83
C TYR A 583 -17.93 -16.22 17.30
N PHE A 584 -18.04 -16.70 18.54
CA PHE A 584 -17.23 -17.79 19.08
C PHE A 584 -17.71 -19.15 18.54
N LEU A 585 -17.30 -20.24 19.18
CA LEU A 585 -17.88 -21.57 18.97
C LEU A 585 -19.31 -21.65 19.55
N HIS A 586 -20.11 -22.56 19.01
CA HIS A 586 -21.44 -22.89 19.55
C HIS A 586 -21.30 -23.49 20.97
N PRO A 587 -22.22 -23.21 21.93
CA PRO A 587 -22.06 -23.65 23.32
C PRO A 587 -21.81 -25.16 23.49
N SER A 588 -22.42 -26.02 22.67
CA SER A 588 -22.20 -27.48 22.71
C SER A 588 -20.77 -27.90 22.37
N ASP A 589 -20.01 -27.05 21.67
CA ASP A 589 -18.60 -27.28 21.31
C ASP A 589 -17.63 -26.71 22.36
N CYS A 590 -18.17 -26.16 23.46
CA CYS A 590 -17.48 -25.41 24.52
C CYS A 590 -17.62 -26.00 25.93
N GLU A 591 -18.41 -27.07 26.13
CA GLU A 591 -18.67 -27.69 27.44
C GLU A 591 -17.43 -28.39 28.02
N TYR A 592 -16.46 -27.60 28.49
CA TYR A 592 -15.16 -28.06 28.98
C TYR A 592 -14.92 -27.58 30.41
N ASP A 593 -14.97 -28.51 31.37
CA ASP A 593 -14.74 -28.25 32.80
C ASP A 593 -13.26 -28.05 33.18
N GLY A 594 -12.35 -28.09 32.21
CA GLY A 594 -10.92 -27.90 32.45
C GLY A 594 -10.50 -26.43 32.49
N TYR A 595 -9.49 -26.13 33.30
CA TYR A 595 -8.91 -24.79 33.36
C TYR A 595 -8.12 -24.48 32.07
N ILE A 596 -8.50 -23.41 31.37
CA ILE A 596 -7.73 -22.83 30.26
C ILE A 596 -7.05 -21.55 30.76
N GLU A 597 -5.73 -21.52 30.71
CA GLU A 597 -4.92 -20.39 31.19
C GLU A 597 -5.04 -19.14 30.29
N ASP A 598 -5.05 -19.34 28.97
CA ASP A 598 -5.18 -18.25 28.02
C ASP A 598 -6.63 -17.74 27.98
N LYS A 599 -6.85 -16.58 28.61
CA LYS A 599 -8.13 -15.88 28.66
C LYS A 599 -8.74 -15.64 27.27
N ALA A 600 -7.96 -15.68 26.19
CA ALA A 600 -8.45 -15.57 24.81
C ALA A 600 -9.47 -16.68 24.41
N PHE A 601 -9.54 -17.77 25.17
CA PHE A 601 -10.53 -18.86 24.98
C PHE A 601 -11.74 -18.78 25.90
N THR A 602 -11.71 -17.93 26.94
CA THR A 602 -12.74 -17.90 27.99
C THR A 602 -13.58 -16.63 27.91
N ALA A 603 -14.90 -16.74 27.91
CA ALA A 603 -15.81 -15.60 28.00
C ALA A 603 -15.60 -14.80 29.32
N PRO A 604 -15.96 -13.50 29.40
CA PRO A 604 -16.65 -12.69 28.38
C PRO A 604 -15.71 -12.15 27.29
N PHE A 605 -16.23 -12.07 26.06
CA PHE A 605 -15.53 -11.53 24.88
C PHE A 605 -16.02 -10.12 24.52
N ARG A 606 -16.02 -9.22 25.52
CA ARG A 606 -16.53 -7.85 25.36
C ARG A 606 -15.40 -6.85 25.17
N TYR A 607 -15.59 -5.93 24.24
CA TYR A 607 -14.58 -5.01 23.75
C TYR A 607 -15.06 -3.56 23.79
N GLU A 608 -14.12 -2.62 23.91
CA GLU A 608 -14.36 -1.21 23.64
C GLU A 608 -13.55 -0.75 22.43
N CYS A 609 -14.14 0.11 21.60
CA CYS A 609 -13.45 0.73 20.47
C CYS A 609 -12.53 1.83 20.98
N TYR A 610 -11.27 1.82 20.54
CA TYR A 610 -10.26 2.81 20.93
C TYR A 610 -9.62 3.53 19.75
N ALA A 611 -9.76 3.03 18.52
CA ALA A 611 -9.39 3.77 17.31
C ALA A 611 -10.23 3.37 16.11
N VAL A 612 -10.42 4.30 15.17
CA VAL A 612 -11.12 4.10 13.90
C VAL A 612 -10.33 4.85 12.82
N VAL A 613 -9.77 4.12 11.85
CA VAL A 613 -9.22 4.71 10.63
C VAL A 613 -10.34 4.84 9.62
N GLU A 614 -10.55 6.06 9.12
CA GLU A 614 -11.53 6.39 8.10
C GLU A 614 -10.88 6.59 6.74
N HIS A 615 -11.65 6.44 5.67
CA HIS A 615 -11.22 6.78 4.32
C HIS A 615 -12.25 7.65 3.60
N THR A 616 -11.81 8.79 3.05
CA THR A 616 -12.54 9.60 2.07
C THR A 616 -11.90 9.43 0.70
N GLY A 617 -12.68 9.23 -0.37
CA GLY A 617 -12.13 8.99 -1.70
C GLY A 617 -12.86 7.90 -2.46
N GLY A 618 -12.60 7.78 -3.76
CA GLY A 618 -13.30 6.86 -4.67
C GLY A 618 -12.72 5.45 -4.70
N SER A 619 -11.40 5.29 -4.53
CA SER A 619 -10.71 3.99 -4.54
C SER A 619 -9.63 3.93 -3.46
N ALA A 620 -9.10 2.73 -3.16
CA ALA A 620 -8.02 2.57 -2.17
C ALA A 620 -6.72 3.33 -2.55
N GLN A 621 -6.58 3.66 -3.83
CA GLN A 621 -5.45 4.39 -4.43
C GLN A 621 -5.78 5.87 -4.70
N SER A 622 -6.99 6.35 -4.37
CA SER A 622 -7.37 7.76 -4.54
C SER A 622 -8.33 8.24 -3.43
N GLY A 623 -7.79 9.06 -2.54
CA GLY A 623 -8.48 9.53 -1.36
C GLY A 623 -7.58 10.14 -0.28
N HIS A 624 -8.03 10.03 0.97
CA HIS A 624 -7.37 10.55 2.16
C HIS A 624 -7.81 9.75 3.39
N TYR A 625 -6.85 9.40 4.26
CA TYR A 625 -7.12 8.67 5.50
C TYR A 625 -6.98 9.59 6.72
N THR A 626 -7.88 9.39 7.69
CA THR A 626 -7.86 10.05 9.01
C THR A 626 -8.07 9.01 10.10
N ALA A 627 -7.73 9.34 11.35
CA ALA A 627 -7.98 8.45 12.48
C ALA A 627 -8.70 9.18 13.61
N PHE A 628 -9.81 8.62 14.08
CA PHE A 628 -10.32 8.89 15.42
C PHE A 628 -9.61 7.96 16.42
N VAL A 629 -9.08 8.49 17.51
CA VAL A 629 -8.36 7.71 18.54
C VAL A 629 -8.83 8.15 19.92
N ARG A 630 -9.25 7.22 20.79
CA ARG A 630 -9.61 7.54 22.18
C ARG A 630 -8.39 8.07 22.92
N ASP A 631 -8.54 9.19 23.63
CA ASP A 631 -7.41 9.87 24.27
C ASP A 631 -6.82 8.99 25.40
N PRO A 632 -5.57 8.51 25.30
CA PRO A 632 -4.97 7.63 26.29
C PRO A 632 -4.57 8.36 27.59
N ARG A 633 -4.68 9.69 27.64
CA ARG A 633 -4.30 10.53 28.79
C ARG A 633 -5.45 10.75 29.78
N THR A 634 -6.62 10.19 29.51
CA THR A 634 -7.83 10.35 30.31
C THR A 634 -8.58 9.02 30.43
N HIS A 635 -9.37 8.89 31.49
CA HIS A 635 -10.28 7.76 31.71
C HIS A 635 -11.70 8.04 31.20
N ASP A 636 -11.98 9.23 30.65
CA ASP A 636 -13.26 9.57 30.04
C ASP A 636 -13.44 8.80 28.71
N PRO A 637 -14.39 7.84 28.61
CA PRO A 637 -14.59 7.04 27.40
C PRO A 637 -15.11 7.87 26.21
N SER A 638 -15.64 9.07 26.47
CA SER A 638 -16.10 10.00 25.44
C SER A 638 -15.01 10.92 24.92
N ALA A 639 -13.84 11.00 25.56
CA ALA A 639 -12.74 11.85 25.13
C ALA A 639 -11.90 11.19 24.02
N TRP A 640 -11.92 11.77 22.83
CA TRP A 640 -11.26 11.26 21.63
C TRP A 640 -10.45 12.36 20.95
N LEU A 641 -9.60 11.94 20.03
CA LEU A 641 -8.73 12.75 19.21
C LEU A 641 -9.08 12.49 17.75
N TYR A 642 -9.20 13.53 16.94
CA TYR A 642 -9.30 13.43 15.49
C TYR A 642 -7.94 13.79 14.89
N CYS A 643 -7.23 12.78 14.41
CA CYS A 643 -5.91 12.87 13.82
C CYS A 643 -6.01 12.97 12.30
N ASN A 644 -5.66 14.14 11.76
CA ASN A 644 -5.60 14.44 10.35
C ASN A 644 -4.18 14.92 9.98
N ASP A 645 -3.30 13.95 9.71
CA ASP A 645 -1.87 14.15 9.50
C ASP A 645 -1.25 15.01 10.62
N ALA A 646 -0.73 16.21 10.30
CA ALA A 646 -0.07 17.11 11.25
C ALA A 646 -1.02 17.74 12.28
N TYR A 647 -2.34 17.64 12.07
CA TYR A 647 -3.35 18.25 12.93
C TYR A 647 -4.01 17.20 13.81
N VAL A 648 -4.09 17.47 15.12
CA VAL A 648 -4.77 16.60 16.09
C VAL A 648 -5.71 17.45 16.93
N ASP A 649 -7.00 17.28 16.70
CA ASP A 649 -8.06 18.01 17.41
C ASP A 649 -8.70 17.16 18.50
N LYS A 650 -9.09 17.77 19.61
CA LYS A 650 -9.89 17.10 20.65
C LYS A 650 -11.35 17.07 20.24
N VAL A 651 -11.96 15.89 20.29
CA VAL A 651 -13.37 15.66 19.98
C VAL A 651 -14.03 14.86 21.11
N ARG A 652 -15.34 15.02 21.29
CA ARG A 652 -16.09 14.25 22.30
C ARG A 652 -17.20 13.42 21.66
N MET A 653 -17.23 12.14 21.98
CA MET A 653 -18.20 11.16 21.44
C MET A 653 -19.53 11.12 22.20
N ASP A 654 -19.67 11.94 23.24
CA ASP A 654 -20.97 12.25 23.86
C ASP A 654 -21.78 13.26 23.01
N ASN A 655 -21.12 14.09 22.20
CA ASN A 655 -21.74 14.97 21.21
C ASN A 655 -22.32 14.12 20.06
N PRO A 656 -23.65 14.14 19.82
CA PRO A 656 -24.28 13.35 18.77
C PRO A 656 -23.80 13.68 17.35
N ASN A 657 -23.30 14.89 17.13
CA ASN A 657 -22.80 15.31 15.81
C ASN A 657 -21.41 14.71 15.53
N GLU A 658 -20.50 14.72 16.50
CA GLU A 658 -19.18 14.07 16.37
C GLU A 658 -19.32 12.55 16.26
N LYS A 659 -20.21 11.94 17.06
CA LYS A 659 -20.51 10.51 16.96
C LYS A 659 -21.10 10.14 15.59
N ARG A 660 -21.94 11.00 15.00
CA ARG A 660 -22.47 10.80 13.64
C ARG A 660 -21.38 10.93 12.58
N ARG A 661 -20.54 11.97 12.69
CA ARG A 661 -19.40 12.25 11.80
C ARG A 661 -18.46 11.04 11.71
N LEU A 662 -18.12 10.43 12.85
CA LEU A 662 -17.26 9.24 12.91
C LEU A 662 -17.81 8.07 12.08
N PHE A 663 -19.13 7.85 12.06
CA PHE A 663 -19.71 6.74 11.29
C PHE A 663 -19.94 7.10 9.81
N LYS A 664 -20.23 8.37 9.48
CA LYS A 664 -20.34 8.88 8.11
C LYS A 664 -20.29 10.42 8.06
N ASP A 665 -19.38 10.96 7.25
CA ASP A 665 -19.30 12.38 6.91
C ASP A 665 -19.12 12.55 5.39
N GLY A 666 -20.23 12.73 4.66
CA GLY A 666 -20.26 12.69 3.20
C GLY A 666 -19.70 11.36 2.66
N ASN A 667 -18.54 11.43 1.99
CA ASN A 667 -17.84 10.27 1.43
C ASN A 667 -16.74 9.71 2.36
N ARG A 668 -16.57 10.28 3.56
CA ARG A 668 -15.74 9.75 4.65
C ARG A 668 -16.52 8.69 5.40
N VAL A 669 -15.93 7.50 5.52
CA VAL A 669 -16.54 6.36 6.23
C VAL A 669 -15.44 5.55 6.95
N PRO A 670 -15.75 4.91 8.11
CA PRO A 670 -14.84 3.99 8.78
C PRO A 670 -14.35 2.87 7.87
N TYR A 671 -13.05 2.65 7.83
CA TYR A 671 -12.40 1.61 7.04
C TYR A 671 -11.77 0.51 7.90
N ILE A 672 -11.13 0.87 9.02
CA ILE A 672 -10.58 -0.08 10.00
C ILE A 672 -11.01 0.36 11.40
N ALA A 673 -11.59 -0.55 12.17
CA ALA A 673 -11.99 -0.31 13.55
C ALA A 673 -11.16 -1.18 14.51
N PHE A 674 -10.61 -0.54 15.54
CA PHE A 674 -9.71 -1.13 16.51
C PHE A 674 -10.35 -1.18 17.89
N PHE A 675 -10.27 -2.35 18.51
CA PHE A 675 -10.96 -2.69 19.73
C PHE A 675 -9.99 -3.28 20.75
N ARG A 676 -10.17 -2.96 22.03
CA ARG A 676 -9.43 -3.58 23.13
C ARG A 676 -10.38 -4.32 24.06
N ARG A 677 -9.93 -5.45 24.59
CA ARG A 677 -10.76 -6.31 25.43
C ARG A 677 -10.92 -5.72 26.84
N LYS A 678 -12.16 -5.72 27.35
CA LYS A 678 -12.47 -5.26 28.71
C LYS A 678 -11.89 -6.22 29.76
N GLY A 679 -11.37 -5.67 30.86
CA GLY A 679 -10.82 -6.45 31.98
C GLY A 679 -9.47 -7.14 31.70
N GLY A 680 -8.71 -6.65 30.71
CA GLY A 680 -7.43 -7.21 30.27
C GLY A 680 -6.17 -6.51 30.79
N SER A 681 -6.27 -5.66 31.82
CA SER A 681 -5.15 -5.00 32.49
C SER A 681 -4.45 -5.91 33.51
#